data_AF-A0A969BSU8-F1
#
_entry.id   AF-A0A969BSU8-F1
#
_cell.length_a   1.000
_cell.length_b   1.000
_cell.length_c   1.000
_cell.angle_alpha   90.00
_cell.angle_beta   90.00
_cell.angle_gamma   90.00
#
_symmetry.space_group_name_H-M   'P 1'
#
loop_
_entity.id
_entity.type
_entity.pdbx_description
1 polymer ?
#
loop_
_entity_poly.entity_id
_entity_poly.type
_entity_poly.pdbx_seq_one_letter_code
_entity_poly.pdbx_strand_id
1 'polypeptide(L)'
;MPDPAATPAPSPQLEAGAYEVIRQRLDKHGSELQRRLDLLNEDRKKEFGGIDTALLATSRLTTDNNCVPRDMVAIGQSRFLFGYNVHLGLRNHMRVEDVFAVVDYLVEDHSFHPNKENLLGDSQFAEDFSYLYSYYKNATFLKFHRIGPHLYMGFQVGQRATEVKTFKWLVDDEKATLQYLGNRSDHEFVFPASQEFVWKRATRDMAREGAHPHVSIEDRVFVETIGGDLTVKVENNTDSGRGIYSEPVDNKDQTLDDAEIHYAIVGNLILLKVLPYQEKVWRYLVFNERTREAHRIDSIAESCVLLPDDHGILFPHGYVLQTGEVRRFDTGLPPMRFERRVAAANGEDTLYIFSHLENGTSYLLLSYNLIAQSVATPIKCSGFSLFPNGELIIFEADAEPRKHHVVQAWQTPFITADASGTKTTQTLLSKIGNAEIVRCMAECRGILTLLAKDDSFSGLYVELVRAAGDVADSYFWVGQAETHDLKESLTEIKGAAEAALGEFEKVRRMRKTAADQTATLQTLVSKNLNTATHTAPEDILGFVQLLTTLRELRGQIIALREVRYTDAAEIDAMDLAVAEGVDKLSEKCVAFLLKPEALDPYRKQIAEQQARVSALAKVTEAEEVETALAKSSSELEMLTAIVSGLKIKDATETTRIIEGISTLFAQLNQVRSVLRNRRNELAKTEGAAQFQAQLSLLSQSVLNYLEVATTPEKCDESLTRVMVQIEEMETRFSDFDEYAAELITKREEAQNAFESRRQNLTDTLNRRCQSLSQSAERILSSVRNRLAAFAKPEEVHSWLAGDAMVAKLRDLIAELRKLGDSVSADELQTRLKTVQQDSLKQIRDKAELFVDGGDLIQLGRHKFSVNRQPLELTILPRDGSLTYHLTGTRFFEKIDSTALESQRPVWDQAVVSENQDVYRAEYLAWQIYQTGENHDIPTFMAQRYQDGYTKGVHDHDAAIILQALREMHTSLGHLRHSPAARGYALLFGTPG
;
A
#
# COMPACT_ATOMS: atom_id res chain seq x y z
N MET A 1 35.43 -36.08 14.18
CA MET A 1 35.36 -34.65 14.57
C MET A 1 34.52 -33.98 13.50
N PRO A 2 33.24 -33.67 13.76
CA PRO A 2 32.45 -32.89 12.83
C PRO A 2 32.89 -31.42 12.90
N ASP A 3 33.00 -30.77 11.74
CA ASP A 3 33.24 -29.33 11.63
C ASP A 3 32.21 -28.55 12.45
N PRO A 4 32.61 -27.47 13.16
CA PRO A 4 31.66 -26.63 13.87
C PRO A 4 30.76 -25.95 12.84
N ALA A 5 29.45 -26.21 12.94
CA ALA A 5 28.43 -25.55 12.16
C ALA A 5 28.62 -24.02 12.25
N ALA A 6 28.66 -23.36 11.10
CA ALA A 6 28.69 -21.91 11.01
C ALA A 6 27.49 -21.33 11.78
N THR A 7 27.79 -20.57 12.82
CA THR A 7 26.81 -19.78 13.56
C THR A 7 26.05 -18.89 12.58
N PRO A 8 24.69 -18.86 12.60
CA PRO A 8 23.94 -17.95 11.76
C PRO A 8 24.35 -16.52 12.14
N ALA A 9 24.75 -15.74 11.13
CA ALA A 9 25.05 -14.33 11.32
C ALA A 9 23.80 -13.64 11.92
N PRO A 10 23.95 -12.80 12.95
CA PRO A 10 22.83 -12.04 13.48
C PRO A 10 22.26 -11.16 12.36
N SER A 11 20.95 -11.26 12.14
CA SER A 11 20.23 -10.35 11.28
C SER A 11 20.55 -8.90 11.68
N PRO A 12 20.83 -7.99 10.73
CA PRO A 12 21.17 -6.62 11.07
C PRO A 12 19.98 -5.99 11.80
N GLN A 13 20.13 -5.85 13.12
CA GLN A 13 19.16 -5.20 13.99
C GLN A 13 18.89 -3.80 13.43
N LEU A 14 17.66 -3.57 12.98
CA LEU A 14 17.15 -2.25 12.63
C LEU A 14 17.21 -1.39 13.89
N GLU A 15 17.93 -0.27 13.88
CA GLU A 15 17.90 0.71 14.98
C GLU A 15 16.51 1.40 15.07
N ALA A 16 15.59 0.72 15.75
CA ALA A 16 14.85 1.09 16.98
C ALA A 16 14.03 2.40 17.10
N GLY A 17 13.84 3.20 16.06
CA GLY A 17 13.04 4.43 16.20
C GLY A 17 11.53 4.23 16.02
N ALA A 18 11.09 4.33 14.76
CA ALA A 18 9.67 4.34 14.39
C ALA A 18 9.14 2.96 14.02
N TYR A 19 9.97 2.13 13.39
CA TYR A 19 9.56 0.83 12.86
C TYR A 19 9.22 -0.18 13.97
N GLU A 20 10.05 -0.25 15.00
CA GLU A 20 9.86 -1.16 16.14
C GLU A 20 8.61 -0.77 16.96
N VAL A 21 8.32 0.53 17.07
CA VAL A 21 7.09 1.03 17.69
C VAL A 21 5.85 0.63 16.88
N ILE A 22 5.93 0.66 15.55
CA ILE A 22 4.82 0.22 14.70
C ILE A 22 4.61 -1.30 14.81
N ARG A 23 5.69 -2.08 14.89
CA ARG A 23 5.62 -3.54 15.08
C ARG A 23 4.98 -3.91 16.44
N GLN A 24 5.39 -3.24 17.52
CA GLN A 24 4.75 -3.41 18.83
C GLN A 24 3.26 -3.04 18.82
N ARG A 25 2.86 -2.02 18.05
CA ARG A 25 1.43 -1.70 17.86
C ARG A 25 0.70 -2.81 17.12
N LEU A 26 1.27 -3.33 16.05
CA LEU A 26 0.70 -4.46 15.29
C LEU A 26 0.50 -5.69 16.18
N ASP A 27 1.49 -6.05 17.01
CA ASP A 27 1.38 -7.17 17.95
C ASP A 27 0.27 -6.94 19.00
N LYS A 28 0.15 -5.70 19.49
CA LYS A 28 -0.90 -5.31 20.45
C LYS A 28 -2.29 -5.43 19.81
N HIS A 29 -2.49 -4.89 18.61
CA HIS A 29 -3.77 -4.97 17.92
C HIS A 29 -4.10 -6.41 17.50
N GLY A 30 -3.10 -7.21 17.12
CA GLY A 30 -3.26 -8.65 16.89
C GLY A 30 -3.71 -9.41 18.14
N SER A 31 -3.11 -9.11 19.29
CA SER A 31 -3.52 -9.70 20.57
C SER A 31 -4.97 -9.36 20.95
N GLU A 32 -5.40 -8.12 20.68
CA GLU A 32 -6.77 -7.68 20.91
C GLU A 32 -7.77 -8.34 19.94
N LEU A 33 -7.41 -8.48 18.66
CA LEU A 33 -8.21 -9.22 17.69
C LEU A 33 -8.38 -10.69 18.11
N GLN A 34 -7.30 -11.35 18.54
CA GLN A 34 -7.35 -12.73 19.05
C GLN A 34 -8.30 -12.84 20.26
N ARG A 35 -8.23 -11.92 21.22
CA ARG A 35 -9.11 -11.89 22.38
C ARG A 35 -10.59 -11.76 22.00
N ARG A 36 -10.92 -10.87 21.04
CA ARG A 36 -12.30 -10.67 20.57
C ARG A 36 -12.81 -11.89 19.78
N LEU A 37 -11.96 -12.52 18.98
CA LEU A 37 -12.29 -13.78 18.29
C LEU A 37 -12.60 -14.91 19.27
N ASP A 38 -11.83 -15.03 20.35
CA ASP A 38 -12.06 -16.08 21.36
C ASP A 38 -13.43 -15.89 22.04
N LEU A 39 -13.80 -14.65 22.37
CA LEU A 39 -15.12 -14.31 22.92
C LEU A 39 -16.24 -14.63 21.91
N LEU A 40 -16.08 -14.26 20.64
CA LEU A 40 -17.04 -14.60 19.60
C LEU A 40 -17.19 -16.12 19.44
N ASN A 41 -16.08 -16.88 19.52
CA ASN A 41 -16.11 -18.33 19.45
C ASN A 41 -16.89 -18.94 20.62
N GLU A 42 -16.69 -18.44 21.83
CA GLU A 42 -17.41 -18.92 23.01
C GLU A 42 -18.92 -18.70 22.87
N ASP A 43 -19.34 -17.53 22.41
CA ASP A 43 -20.76 -17.22 22.22
C ASP A 43 -21.38 -18.01 21.07
N ARG A 44 -20.63 -18.20 19.98
CA ARG A 44 -21.01 -19.09 18.87
C ARG A 44 -21.17 -20.54 19.32
N LYS A 45 -20.24 -21.09 20.12
CA LYS A 45 -20.34 -22.46 20.68
C LYS A 45 -21.56 -22.62 21.59
N LYS A 46 -21.92 -21.60 22.38
CA LYS A 46 -23.13 -21.63 23.21
C LYS A 46 -24.42 -21.68 22.37
N GLU A 47 -24.44 -20.97 21.24
CA GLU A 47 -25.62 -20.85 20.38
C GLU A 47 -25.81 -22.07 19.46
N PHE A 48 -24.74 -22.53 18.80
CA PHE A 48 -24.81 -23.57 17.77
C PHE A 48 -24.38 -24.96 18.25
N GLY A 49 -23.83 -25.06 19.46
CA GLY A 49 -23.20 -26.26 19.98
C GLY A 49 -21.78 -26.46 19.44
N GLY A 50 -20.91 -27.02 20.28
CA GLY A 50 -19.56 -27.46 19.89
C GLY A 50 -19.35 -28.87 20.40
N ILE A 51 -19.15 -29.83 19.49
CA ILE A 51 -18.86 -31.21 19.83
C ILE A 51 -17.38 -31.46 19.54
N ASP A 52 -16.59 -31.60 20.59
CA ASP A 52 -15.19 -31.94 20.46
C ASP A 52 -15.03 -33.44 20.17
N THR A 53 -13.98 -33.78 19.43
CA THR A 53 -13.65 -35.19 19.16
C THR A 53 -13.03 -35.82 20.39
N ALA A 54 -13.63 -36.89 20.92
CA ALA A 54 -13.17 -37.56 22.14
C ALA A 54 -13.40 -39.07 22.09
N LEU A 55 -12.46 -39.85 22.65
CA LEU A 55 -12.61 -41.29 22.82
C LEU A 55 -13.62 -41.56 23.95
N LEU A 56 -14.76 -42.18 23.63
CA LEU A 56 -15.80 -42.54 24.59
C LEU A 56 -15.49 -43.87 25.28
N ALA A 57 -15.15 -44.89 24.49
CA ALA A 57 -14.93 -46.24 25.00
C ALA A 57 -13.97 -47.05 24.12
N THR A 58 -13.32 -48.04 24.73
CA THR A 58 -12.59 -49.11 24.04
C THR A 58 -13.21 -50.44 24.45
N SER A 59 -13.69 -51.21 23.48
CA SER A 59 -14.39 -52.47 23.71
C SER A 59 -13.88 -53.56 22.75
N ARG A 60 -14.48 -54.76 22.80
CA ARG A 60 -14.11 -55.90 21.96
C ARG A 60 -15.30 -56.40 21.14
N LEU A 61 -15.11 -56.47 19.83
CA LEU A 61 -16.03 -57.14 18.91
C LEU A 61 -15.59 -58.60 18.74
N THR A 62 -16.53 -59.54 18.87
CA THR A 62 -16.25 -60.97 18.76
C THR A 62 -16.89 -61.56 17.51
N THR A 63 -16.12 -62.23 16.69
CA THR A 63 -16.57 -62.98 15.50
C THR A 63 -16.63 -64.49 15.76
N ASP A 64 -17.39 -65.22 14.96
CA ASP A 64 -17.57 -66.68 15.12
C ASP A 64 -16.29 -67.46 14.78
N ASN A 65 -15.52 -66.98 13.80
CA ASN A 65 -14.31 -67.60 13.28
C ASN A 65 -13.06 -66.75 13.58
N ASN A 66 -11.87 -67.38 13.62
CA ASN A 66 -10.63 -66.60 13.55
C ASN A 66 -10.58 -65.91 12.17
N CYS A 67 -10.60 -64.58 12.16
CA CYS A 67 -10.65 -63.81 10.93
C CYS A 67 -9.68 -62.64 10.95
N VAL A 68 -9.41 -62.12 9.75
CA VAL A 68 -8.75 -60.83 9.56
C VAL A 68 -9.82 -59.82 9.16
N PRO A 69 -10.19 -58.88 10.05
CA PRO A 69 -11.09 -57.78 9.74
C PRO A 69 -10.61 -56.97 8.54
N ARG A 70 -11.57 -56.53 7.72
CA ARG A 70 -11.28 -55.75 6.51
C ARG A 70 -11.93 -54.40 6.52
N ASP A 71 -13.22 -54.33 6.82
CA ASP A 71 -13.93 -53.05 6.81
C ASP A 71 -15.22 -53.12 7.61
N MET A 72 -15.84 -51.97 7.84
CA MET A 72 -17.17 -51.87 8.43
C MET A 72 -17.99 -50.75 7.82
N VAL A 73 -19.32 -50.88 7.81
CA VAL A 73 -20.21 -49.82 7.33
C VAL A 73 -21.49 -49.72 8.15
N ALA A 74 -21.83 -48.51 8.58
CA ALA A 74 -23.06 -48.22 9.31
C ALA A 74 -24.30 -48.38 8.40
N ILE A 75 -25.33 -49.01 8.95
CA ILE A 75 -26.67 -49.20 8.37
C ILE A 75 -27.68 -48.62 9.38
N GLY A 76 -28.17 -47.42 9.13
CA GLY A 76 -29.03 -46.70 10.09
C GLY A 76 -28.27 -46.15 11.31
N GLN A 77 -28.95 -46.06 12.46
CA GLN A 77 -28.48 -45.30 13.63
C GLN A 77 -27.60 -46.08 14.62
N SER A 78 -27.78 -47.40 14.71
CA SER A 78 -27.17 -48.23 15.77
C SER A 78 -26.76 -49.62 15.28
N ARG A 79 -26.61 -49.82 13.96
CA ARG A 79 -26.26 -51.11 13.37
C ARG A 79 -25.19 -50.92 12.32
N PHE A 80 -24.26 -51.86 12.20
CA PHE A 80 -23.26 -51.87 11.14
C PHE A 80 -22.98 -53.28 10.64
N LEU A 81 -22.49 -53.35 9.40
CA LEU A 81 -21.92 -54.56 8.83
C LEU A 81 -20.41 -54.58 9.11
N PHE A 82 -19.93 -55.72 9.60
CA PHE A 82 -18.52 -55.99 9.82
C PHE A 82 -18.04 -57.02 8.81
N GLY A 83 -17.11 -56.62 7.93
CA GLY A 83 -16.58 -57.46 6.86
C GLY A 83 -15.18 -57.96 7.19
N TYR A 84 -14.93 -59.23 6.95
CA TYR A 84 -13.68 -59.90 7.30
C TYR A 84 -13.37 -61.06 6.36
N ASN A 85 -12.12 -61.49 6.34
CA ASN A 85 -11.69 -62.67 5.59
C ASN A 85 -11.31 -63.80 6.55
N VAL A 86 -11.80 -65.01 6.29
CA VAL A 86 -11.44 -66.24 7.01
C VAL A 86 -10.60 -67.17 6.15
N HIS A 87 -9.78 -67.98 6.80
CA HIS A 87 -9.12 -69.12 6.15
C HIS A 87 -9.81 -70.42 6.60
N LEU A 88 -10.61 -71.02 5.71
CA LEU A 88 -11.32 -72.27 6.01
C LEU A 88 -10.38 -73.47 5.87
N GLY A 89 -10.13 -74.20 6.97
CA GLY A 89 -9.26 -75.38 6.95
C GLY A 89 -9.93 -76.69 6.54
N LEU A 90 -11.20 -76.93 6.94
CA LEU A 90 -11.91 -78.21 6.75
C LEU A 90 -13.17 -78.11 5.89
N ARG A 91 -13.66 -76.89 5.60
CA ARG A 91 -14.87 -76.63 4.79
C ARG A 91 -14.46 -76.12 3.41
N ASN A 92 -15.07 -76.66 2.36
CA ASN A 92 -14.76 -76.31 0.96
C ASN A 92 -15.66 -75.20 0.37
N HIS A 93 -16.67 -74.73 1.12
CA HIS A 93 -17.60 -73.69 0.66
C HIS A 93 -17.65 -72.54 1.66
N MET A 94 -17.42 -71.32 1.17
CA MET A 94 -17.58 -70.07 1.92
C MET A 94 -19.07 -69.73 2.06
N ARG A 95 -19.51 -69.37 3.26
CA ARG A 95 -20.87 -68.84 3.50
C ARG A 95 -20.83 -67.32 3.68
N VAL A 96 -21.98 -66.68 3.55
CA VAL A 96 -22.11 -65.22 3.80
C VAL A 96 -21.68 -64.88 5.24
N GLU A 97 -22.08 -65.69 6.22
CA GLU A 97 -21.69 -65.57 7.63
C GLU A 97 -20.19 -65.75 7.89
N ASP A 98 -19.43 -66.32 6.93
CA ASP A 98 -17.97 -66.47 7.05
C ASP A 98 -17.22 -65.20 6.57
N VAL A 99 -17.91 -64.23 5.97
CA VAL A 99 -17.33 -62.99 5.43
C VAL A 99 -17.94 -61.74 6.07
N PHE A 100 -19.21 -61.80 6.47
CA PHE A 100 -19.94 -60.68 7.02
C PHE A 100 -20.59 -61.04 8.35
N ALA A 101 -20.51 -60.14 9.32
CA ALA A 101 -21.30 -60.16 10.54
C ALA A 101 -22.14 -58.88 10.64
N VAL A 102 -23.40 -59.03 11.05
CA VAL A 102 -24.25 -57.89 11.40
C VAL A 102 -24.08 -57.64 12.90
N VAL A 103 -23.83 -56.40 13.29
CA VAL A 103 -23.60 -56.04 14.69
C VAL A 103 -24.48 -54.85 15.05
N ASP A 104 -25.24 -55.00 16.13
CA ASP A 104 -25.94 -53.90 16.78
C ASP A 104 -25.01 -53.25 17.81
N TYR A 105 -24.98 -51.94 17.78
CA TYR A 105 -24.18 -51.09 18.64
C TYR A 105 -25.09 -50.36 19.63
N LEU A 106 -24.92 -50.64 20.92
CA LEU A 106 -25.72 -50.01 21.98
C LEU A 106 -24.99 -48.77 22.48
N VAL A 107 -25.60 -47.60 22.24
CA VAL A 107 -25.01 -46.29 22.57
C VAL A 107 -24.89 -46.08 24.09
N GLU A 108 -25.79 -46.65 24.90
CA GLU A 108 -25.83 -46.41 26.36
C GLU A 108 -24.60 -46.95 27.10
N ASP A 109 -24.04 -48.08 26.65
CA ASP A 109 -22.90 -48.75 27.29
C ASP A 109 -21.72 -49.01 26.34
N HIS A 110 -21.81 -48.51 25.10
CA HIS A 110 -20.83 -48.69 24.03
C HIS A 110 -20.47 -50.17 23.76
N SER A 111 -21.46 -51.06 23.88
CA SER A 111 -21.30 -52.51 23.65
C SER A 111 -21.67 -52.93 22.21
N PHE A 112 -21.12 -54.07 21.79
CA PHE A 112 -21.27 -54.61 20.43
C PHE A 112 -21.93 -56.00 20.49
N HIS A 113 -23.14 -56.11 19.94
CA HIS A 113 -23.95 -57.32 20.00
C HIS A 113 -24.14 -57.93 18.60
N PRO A 114 -23.66 -59.16 18.37
CA PRO A 114 -23.91 -59.86 17.11
C PRO A 114 -25.41 -60.04 16.87
N ASN A 115 -25.89 -59.56 15.72
CA ASN A 115 -27.26 -59.70 15.30
C ASN A 115 -27.37 -60.83 14.25
N LYS A 116 -28.22 -61.83 14.54
CA LYS A 116 -28.48 -62.98 13.66
C LYS A 116 -29.74 -62.83 12.81
N GLU A 117 -30.36 -61.66 12.82
CA GLU A 117 -31.40 -61.30 11.86
C GLU A 117 -30.85 -61.36 10.44
N ASN A 118 -31.66 -61.87 9.51
CA ASN A 118 -31.23 -62.20 8.16
C ASN A 118 -31.19 -60.96 7.25
N LEU A 119 -30.40 -59.94 7.62
CA LEU A 119 -30.26 -58.67 6.89
C LEU A 119 -29.70 -58.89 5.47
N LEU A 120 -28.84 -59.90 5.31
CA LEU A 120 -28.25 -60.31 4.02
C LEU A 120 -28.97 -61.54 3.43
N GLY A 121 -30.22 -61.76 3.83
CA GLY A 121 -30.99 -62.98 3.57
C GLY A 121 -31.59 -63.14 2.18
N ASP A 122 -31.19 -62.30 1.23
CA ASP A 122 -31.72 -62.35 -0.13
C ASP A 122 -31.23 -63.64 -0.85
N SER A 123 -32.17 -64.40 -1.40
CA SER A 123 -31.86 -65.68 -2.04
C SER A 123 -30.99 -65.53 -3.29
N GLN A 124 -31.19 -64.46 -4.05
CA GLN A 124 -30.40 -64.17 -5.25
C GLN A 124 -28.98 -63.77 -4.86
N PHE A 125 -28.81 -62.97 -3.80
CA PHE A 125 -27.49 -62.66 -3.27
C PHE A 125 -26.72 -63.91 -2.82
N ALA A 126 -27.39 -64.85 -2.12
CA ALA A 126 -26.74 -66.09 -1.69
C ALA A 126 -26.24 -66.95 -2.86
N GLU A 127 -27.00 -67.01 -3.96
CA GLU A 127 -26.60 -67.67 -5.21
C GLU A 127 -25.41 -66.96 -5.87
N ASP A 128 -25.50 -65.64 -6.04
CA ASP A 128 -24.46 -64.81 -6.65
C ASP A 128 -23.14 -64.84 -5.84
N PHE A 129 -23.23 -64.83 -4.51
CA PHE A 129 -22.10 -64.97 -3.58
C PHE A 129 -21.43 -66.34 -3.69
N SER A 130 -22.22 -67.41 -3.74
CA SER A 130 -21.71 -68.78 -3.91
C SER A 130 -21.03 -68.94 -5.27
N TYR A 131 -21.57 -68.32 -6.31
CA TYR A 131 -20.99 -68.31 -7.66
C TYR A 131 -19.61 -67.62 -7.68
N LEU A 132 -19.47 -66.46 -7.01
CA LEU A 132 -18.22 -65.72 -6.91
C LEU A 132 -17.08 -66.61 -6.38
N TYR A 133 -17.27 -67.25 -5.23
CA TYR A 133 -16.24 -68.11 -4.62
C TYR A 133 -16.02 -69.43 -5.36
N SER A 134 -17.00 -69.92 -6.11
CA SER A 134 -16.85 -71.14 -6.92
C SER A 134 -16.04 -70.88 -8.19
N TYR A 135 -16.17 -69.68 -8.79
CA TYR A 135 -15.52 -69.33 -10.04
C TYR A 135 -14.15 -68.67 -9.83
N TYR A 136 -14.01 -67.82 -8.81
CA TYR A 136 -12.80 -67.06 -8.53
C TYR A 136 -12.07 -67.60 -7.30
N LYS A 137 -11.03 -68.43 -7.52
CA LYS A 137 -10.26 -69.09 -6.44
C LYS A 137 -9.63 -68.15 -5.42
N ASN A 138 -9.31 -66.93 -5.82
CA ASN A 138 -8.67 -65.93 -4.97
C ASN A 138 -9.63 -64.81 -4.57
N ALA A 139 -10.95 -65.04 -4.64
CA ALA A 139 -11.94 -64.07 -4.19
C ALA A 139 -11.72 -63.73 -2.71
N THR A 140 -11.44 -62.46 -2.43
CA THR A 140 -11.31 -61.95 -1.06
C THR A 140 -12.13 -60.70 -0.91
N PHE A 141 -12.77 -60.53 0.25
CA PHE A 141 -13.49 -59.31 0.52
C PHE A 141 -12.49 -58.15 0.65
N LEU A 142 -12.75 -57.09 -0.12
CA LEU A 142 -11.87 -55.93 -0.21
C LEU A 142 -12.35 -54.83 0.76
N LYS A 143 -13.54 -54.27 0.52
CA LYS A 143 -14.11 -53.19 1.33
C LYS A 143 -15.60 -52.96 1.07
N PHE A 144 -16.22 -52.18 1.95
CA PHE A 144 -17.51 -51.55 1.70
C PHE A 144 -17.29 -50.19 1.05
N HIS A 145 -18.05 -49.87 0.00
CA HIS A 145 -17.98 -48.57 -0.65
C HIS A 145 -19.39 -48.01 -0.82
N ARG A 146 -19.67 -46.86 -0.20
CA ARG A 146 -21.00 -46.25 -0.23
C ARG A 146 -20.99 -45.05 -1.17
N ILE A 147 -21.81 -45.11 -2.22
CA ILE A 147 -21.96 -44.05 -3.23
C ILE A 147 -23.44 -43.63 -3.27
N GLY A 148 -23.75 -42.48 -2.69
CA GLY A 148 -25.12 -42.02 -2.52
C GLY A 148 -25.96 -43.00 -1.68
N PRO A 149 -27.16 -43.41 -2.13
CA PRO A 149 -28.01 -44.35 -1.41
C PRO A 149 -27.58 -45.83 -1.57
N HIS A 150 -26.55 -46.09 -2.38
CA HIS A 150 -26.12 -47.45 -2.71
C HIS A 150 -24.88 -47.86 -1.92
N LEU A 151 -24.88 -49.10 -1.43
CA LEU A 151 -23.73 -49.76 -0.83
C LEU A 151 -23.20 -50.83 -1.79
N TYR A 152 -21.89 -50.79 -2.04
CA TYR A 152 -21.18 -51.78 -2.82
C TYR A 152 -20.31 -52.62 -1.90
N MET A 153 -20.46 -53.95 -1.96
CA MET A 153 -19.53 -54.89 -1.34
C MET A 153 -18.52 -55.32 -2.39
N GLY A 154 -17.30 -54.79 -2.31
CA GLY A 154 -16.24 -55.05 -3.27
C GLY A 154 -15.44 -56.30 -2.91
N PHE A 155 -15.24 -57.16 -3.90
CA PHE A 155 -14.40 -58.35 -3.81
C PHE A 155 -13.27 -58.27 -4.82
N GLN A 156 -12.04 -58.44 -4.35
CA GLN A 156 -10.90 -58.60 -5.24
C GLN A 156 -10.91 -60.01 -5.83
N VAL A 157 -10.92 -60.12 -7.16
CA VAL A 157 -10.93 -61.41 -7.87
C VAL A 157 -9.66 -61.67 -8.67
N GLY A 158 -8.84 -60.64 -8.88
CA GLY A 158 -7.59 -60.70 -9.62
C GLY A 158 -6.37 -60.27 -8.81
N GLN A 159 -5.24 -60.04 -9.49
CA GLN A 159 -3.99 -59.69 -8.80
C GLN A 159 -3.95 -58.21 -8.37
N ARG A 160 -4.70 -57.33 -9.05
CA ARG A 160 -4.77 -55.91 -8.72
C ARG A 160 -6.05 -55.61 -7.94
N ALA A 161 -5.98 -54.68 -7.00
CA ALA A 161 -7.15 -54.21 -6.24
C ALA A 161 -8.21 -53.48 -7.11
N THR A 162 -7.90 -53.16 -8.37
CA THR A 162 -8.86 -52.61 -9.35
C THR A 162 -9.66 -53.69 -10.08
N GLU A 163 -9.23 -54.96 -10.02
CA GLU A 163 -9.92 -56.10 -10.62
C GLU A 163 -10.95 -56.65 -9.62
N VAL A 164 -12.09 -55.96 -9.54
CA VAL A 164 -13.13 -56.22 -8.54
C VAL A 164 -14.40 -56.81 -9.14
N LYS A 165 -15.10 -57.57 -8.30
CA LYS A 165 -16.51 -57.90 -8.44
C LYS A 165 -17.30 -57.27 -7.31
N THR A 166 -18.49 -56.77 -7.61
CA THR A 166 -19.26 -55.97 -6.66
C THR A 166 -20.68 -56.47 -6.51
N PHE A 167 -21.16 -56.49 -5.27
CA PHE A 167 -22.58 -56.67 -4.96
C PHE A 167 -23.17 -55.33 -4.59
N LYS A 168 -24.19 -54.89 -5.32
CA LYS A 168 -24.84 -53.60 -5.13
C LYS A 168 -26.11 -53.76 -4.29
N TRP A 169 -26.25 -52.89 -3.30
CA TRP A 169 -27.36 -52.85 -2.37
C TRP A 169 -27.93 -51.44 -2.29
N LEU A 170 -29.24 -51.32 -2.10
CA LEU A 170 -29.91 -50.08 -1.69
C LEU A 170 -29.99 -50.06 -0.17
N VAL A 171 -29.57 -48.95 0.44
CA VAL A 171 -29.59 -48.76 1.89
C VAL A 171 -30.81 -47.93 2.29
N ASP A 172 -31.63 -48.44 3.21
CA ASP A 172 -32.67 -47.68 3.91
C ASP A 172 -32.19 -47.43 5.35
N ASP A 173 -31.64 -46.25 5.60
CA ASP A 173 -31.11 -45.87 6.92
C ASP A 173 -32.21 -45.67 7.97
N GLU A 174 -33.44 -45.33 7.58
CA GLU A 174 -34.55 -45.15 8.52
C GLU A 174 -35.02 -46.49 9.09
N LYS A 175 -35.12 -47.51 8.24
CA LYS A 175 -35.50 -48.86 8.65
C LYS A 175 -34.33 -49.75 9.04
N ALA A 176 -33.09 -49.27 8.84
CA ALA A 176 -31.85 -50.05 8.98
C ALA A 176 -31.87 -51.37 8.19
N THR A 177 -32.39 -51.33 6.95
CA THR A 177 -32.54 -52.49 6.06
C THR A 177 -31.74 -52.35 4.77
N LEU A 178 -31.41 -53.48 4.15
CA LEU A 178 -30.71 -53.57 2.86
C LEU A 178 -31.58 -54.30 1.82
N GLN A 179 -31.60 -53.78 0.59
CA GLN A 179 -32.23 -54.44 -0.56
C GLN A 179 -31.18 -54.75 -1.62
N TYR A 180 -31.08 -56.01 -2.03
CA TYR A 180 -30.11 -56.43 -3.05
C TYR A 180 -30.55 -55.96 -4.45
N LEU A 181 -29.62 -55.37 -5.21
CA LEU A 181 -29.86 -54.88 -6.58
C LEU A 181 -29.14 -55.70 -7.66
N GLY A 182 -28.16 -56.55 -7.30
CA GLY A 182 -27.44 -57.43 -8.22
C GLY A 182 -25.91 -57.30 -8.17
N ASN A 183 -25.23 -58.04 -9.06
CA ASN A 183 -23.76 -58.17 -9.12
C ASN A 183 -23.11 -57.64 -10.41
N ARG A 184 -23.82 -56.81 -11.19
CA ARG A 184 -23.36 -56.31 -12.51
C ARG A 184 -22.96 -54.83 -12.53
N SER A 185 -22.64 -54.28 -11.36
CA SER A 185 -22.34 -52.84 -11.19
C SER A 185 -20.86 -52.56 -10.93
N ASP A 186 -19.96 -53.44 -11.38
CA ASP A 186 -18.50 -53.29 -11.19
C ASP A 186 -17.98 -51.96 -11.76
N HIS A 187 -18.57 -51.49 -12.87
CA HIS A 187 -18.22 -50.21 -13.51
C HIS A 187 -18.67 -48.98 -12.70
N GLU A 188 -19.62 -49.13 -11.77
CA GLU A 188 -20.07 -48.09 -10.85
C GLU A 188 -19.17 -48.00 -9.60
N PHE A 189 -18.34 -49.01 -9.34
CA PHE A 189 -17.37 -49.05 -8.25
C PHE A 189 -16.14 -48.19 -8.59
N VAL A 190 -16.34 -46.89 -8.57
CA VAL A 190 -15.33 -45.90 -8.89
C VAL A 190 -14.91 -45.12 -7.65
N PHE A 191 -13.63 -44.74 -7.63
CA PHE A 191 -13.04 -43.88 -6.61
C PHE A 191 -12.94 -42.46 -7.15
N PRO A 192 -13.00 -41.42 -6.29
CA PRO A 192 -12.81 -40.05 -6.74
C PRO A 192 -11.41 -39.84 -7.34
N ALA A 193 -11.26 -38.71 -8.02
CA ALA A 193 -9.96 -38.26 -8.47
C ALA A 193 -9.02 -38.12 -7.28
N SER A 194 -7.80 -38.64 -7.40
CA SER A 194 -6.78 -38.50 -6.37
C SER A 194 -6.31 -37.06 -6.20
N GLN A 195 -6.46 -36.23 -7.25
CA GLN A 195 -6.04 -34.83 -7.26
C GLN A 195 -7.18 -33.93 -7.73
N GLU A 196 -7.43 -32.84 -7.00
CA GLU A 196 -8.52 -31.87 -7.28
C GLU A 196 -8.06 -30.68 -8.14
N PHE A 197 -6.86 -30.75 -8.72
CA PHE A 197 -6.30 -29.75 -9.63
C PHE A 197 -5.68 -30.41 -10.86
N VAL A 198 -5.44 -29.61 -11.90
CA VAL A 198 -4.94 -30.08 -13.20
C VAL A 198 -3.48 -29.66 -13.39
N TRP A 199 -2.63 -30.62 -13.72
CA TRP A 199 -1.24 -30.36 -14.10
C TRP A 199 -1.14 -29.77 -15.51
N LYS A 200 -0.45 -28.64 -15.63
CA LYS A 200 -0.06 -28.02 -16.90
C LYS A 200 1.39 -28.36 -17.19
N ARG A 201 1.72 -28.75 -18.42
CA ARG A 201 3.11 -28.98 -18.84
C ARG A 201 3.77 -27.64 -19.17
N ALA A 202 5.00 -27.44 -18.70
CA ALA A 202 5.80 -26.28 -19.08
C ALA A 202 6.20 -26.37 -20.57
N THR A 203 6.15 -25.22 -21.25
CA THR A 203 6.40 -25.10 -22.69
C THR A 203 7.69 -24.33 -22.97
N ARG A 204 8.24 -24.41 -24.19
CA ARG A 204 9.54 -23.81 -24.53
C ARG A 204 9.59 -22.28 -24.42
N ASP A 205 8.48 -21.59 -24.63
CA ASP A 205 8.34 -20.14 -24.46
C ASP A 205 8.52 -19.67 -23.01
N MET A 206 8.40 -20.59 -22.05
CA MET A 206 8.68 -20.36 -20.64
C MET A 206 10.19 -20.40 -20.32
N ALA A 207 11.04 -20.89 -21.23
CA ALA A 207 12.48 -20.92 -20.99
C ALA A 207 13.10 -19.51 -21.03
N ARG A 208 14.08 -19.28 -20.16
CA ARG A 208 14.92 -18.08 -20.14
C ARG A 208 16.37 -18.50 -20.36
N GLU A 209 16.97 -17.96 -21.41
CA GLU A 209 18.35 -18.26 -21.83
C GLU A 209 19.38 -17.43 -21.05
N GLY A 210 20.58 -17.98 -20.84
CA GLY A 210 21.71 -17.30 -20.20
C GLY A 210 22.79 -18.26 -19.72
N ALA A 211 23.64 -17.85 -18.76
CA ALA A 211 24.69 -18.72 -18.22
C ALA A 211 24.13 -19.87 -17.37
N HIS A 212 23.02 -19.60 -16.67
CA HIS A 212 22.21 -20.55 -15.91
C HIS A 212 20.75 -20.50 -16.41
N PRO A 213 20.44 -21.18 -17.55
CA PRO A 213 19.10 -21.18 -18.12
C PRO A 213 18.09 -21.89 -17.20
N HIS A 214 16.86 -21.38 -17.18
CA HIS A 214 15.79 -21.89 -16.31
C HIS A 214 14.40 -21.76 -16.96
N VAL A 215 13.43 -22.54 -16.49
CA VAL A 215 12.02 -22.46 -16.89
C VAL A 215 11.29 -21.48 -15.97
N SER A 216 10.69 -20.44 -16.55
CA SER A 216 9.83 -19.47 -15.88
C SER A 216 8.39 -19.97 -15.80
N ILE A 217 7.92 -20.32 -14.61
CA ILE A 217 6.53 -20.69 -14.38
C ILE A 217 5.71 -19.42 -14.12
N GLU A 218 5.01 -18.96 -15.16
CA GLU A 218 4.17 -17.75 -15.16
C GLU A 218 4.89 -16.48 -14.67
N ASP A 219 6.22 -16.40 -14.83
CA ASP A 219 7.08 -15.33 -14.30
C ASP A 219 7.00 -15.14 -12.76
N ARG A 220 6.56 -16.18 -12.03
CA ARG A 220 6.41 -16.20 -10.57
C ARG A 220 7.48 -17.03 -9.86
N VAL A 221 7.91 -18.13 -10.47
CA VAL A 221 8.96 -19.01 -9.94
C VAL A 221 9.76 -19.61 -11.09
N PHE A 222 11.06 -19.79 -10.88
CA PHE A 222 11.98 -20.27 -11.90
C PHE A 222 12.55 -21.62 -11.47
N VAL A 223 12.55 -22.60 -12.38
CA VAL A 223 12.99 -23.97 -12.09
C VAL A 223 14.07 -24.36 -13.09
N GLU A 224 15.17 -24.90 -12.59
CA GLU A 224 16.24 -25.43 -13.44
C GLU A 224 16.71 -26.79 -12.92
N THR A 225 17.20 -27.62 -13.83
CA THR A 225 17.74 -28.96 -13.54
C THR A 225 19.19 -29.11 -13.99
N ILE A 226 19.85 -27.98 -14.27
CA ILE A 226 21.19 -27.92 -14.84
C ILE A 226 22.27 -27.89 -13.75
N GLY A 227 23.52 -28.18 -14.12
CA GLY A 227 24.66 -28.02 -13.21
C GLY A 227 24.71 -29.06 -12.08
N GLY A 228 23.95 -30.16 -12.20
CA GLY A 228 23.95 -31.26 -11.25
C GLY A 228 22.88 -31.20 -10.16
N ASP A 229 22.06 -30.14 -10.11
CA ASP A 229 21.01 -29.99 -9.12
C ASP A 229 19.67 -29.56 -9.76
N LEU A 230 18.55 -29.99 -9.16
CA LEU A 230 17.23 -29.38 -9.34
C LEU A 230 17.17 -28.17 -8.41
N THR A 231 17.06 -26.98 -8.98
CA THR A 231 17.08 -25.71 -8.26
C THR A 231 15.79 -24.91 -8.53
N VAL A 232 15.21 -24.35 -7.48
CA VAL A 232 14.06 -23.42 -7.55
C VAL A 232 14.53 -22.02 -7.18
N LYS A 233 14.23 -21.02 -7.99
CA LYS A 233 14.62 -19.61 -7.82
C LYS A 233 13.39 -18.70 -7.83
N VAL A 234 13.53 -17.53 -7.22
CA VAL A 234 12.48 -16.49 -7.13
C VAL A 234 12.81 -15.22 -7.91
N GLU A 235 14.02 -15.12 -8.45
CA GLU A 235 14.46 -14.01 -9.28
C GLU A 235 14.82 -14.53 -10.67
N ASN A 236 14.45 -13.75 -11.69
CA ASN A 236 14.81 -14.01 -13.07
C ASN A 236 16.28 -13.59 -13.30
N ASN A 237 17.20 -14.37 -12.74
CA ASN A 237 18.64 -14.17 -12.85
C ASN A 237 19.28 -15.40 -13.48
N THR A 238 19.85 -15.23 -14.67
CA THR A 238 20.58 -16.27 -15.39
C THR A 238 22.10 -16.18 -15.18
N ASP A 239 22.60 -15.23 -14.38
CA ASP A 239 24.03 -15.06 -14.07
C ASP A 239 24.47 -15.87 -12.85
N SER A 240 23.54 -16.31 -11.98
CA SER A 240 23.85 -17.12 -10.79
C SER A 240 22.96 -18.36 -10.64
N GLY A 241 23.56 -19.45 -10.14
CA GLY A 241 22.90 -20.74 -9.92
C GLY A 241 22.27 -20.94 -8.54
N ARG A 242 22.34 -19.96 -7.61
CA ARG A 242 21.80 -20.16 -6.25
C ARG A 242 20.29 -19.93 -6.21
N GLY A 243 19.53 -20.96 -5.84
CA GLY A 243 18.10 -20.89 -5.60
C GLY A 243 17.71 -20.98 -4.12
N ILE A 244 16.42 -20.82 -3.85
CA ILE A 244 15.80 -21.00 -2.52
C ILE A 244 15.66 -22.47 -2.11
N TYR A 245 15.78 -23.37 -3.09
CA TYR A 245 15.78 -24.82 -2.91
C TYR A 245 16.74 -25.44 -3.91
N SER A 246 17.49 -26.44 -3.49
CA SER A 246 18.42 -27.19 -4.33
C SER A 246 18.53 -28.62 -3.84
N GLU A 247 18.51 -29.58 -4.76
CA GLU A 247 18.77 -30.98 -4.49
C GLU A 247 19.46 -31.65 -5.68
N PRO A 248 20.32 -32.66 -5.47
CA PRO A 248 21.08 -33.26 -6.56
C PRO A 248 20.22 -34.01 -7.57
N VAL A 249 20.65 -34.02 -8.82
CA VAL A 249 20.13 -34.87 -9.91
C VAL A 249 21.15 -35.93 -10.30
N ASP A 250 20.67 -37.08 -10.79
CA ASP A 250 21.55 -38.20 -11.13
C ASP A 250 22.45 -37.87 -12.33
N ASN A 251 21.91 -37.19 -13.34
CA ASN A 251 22.65 -36.80 -14.54
C ASN A 251 23.02 -35.31 -14.51
N LYS A 252 24.31 -35.05 -14.24
CA LYS A 252 24.82 -33.68 -14.09
C LYS A 252 24.89 -32.88 -15.39
N ASP A 253 24.94 -33.57 -16.53
CA ASP A 253 25.11 -32.97 -17.85
C ASP A 253 23.76 -32.73 -18.56
N GLN A 254 22.62 -32.93 -17.86
CA GLN A 254 21.30 -32.70 -18.43
C GLN A 254 21.07 -31.21 -18.76
N THR A 255 20.36 -30.98 -19.86
CA THR A 255 19.92 -29.65 -20.29
C THR A 255 18.50 -29.36 -19.81
N LEU A 256 18.04 -28.11 -19.97
CA LEU A 256 16.71 -27.69 -19.56
C LEU A 256 15.58 -28.47 -20.26
N ASP A 257 15.79 -28.80 -21.55
CA ASP A 257 14.82 -29.52 -22.38
C ASP A 257 14.72 -31.02 -22.04
N ASP A 258 15.71 -31.55 -21.30
CA ASP A 258 15.79 -32.98 -20.97
C ASP A 258 14.89 -33.36 -19.77
N ALA A 259 14.53 -32.39 -18.93
CA ALA A 259 13.66 -32.60 -17.77
C ALA A 259 12.19 -32.32 -18.11
N GLU A 260 11.27 -33.15 -17.61
CA GLU A 260 9.84 -32.89 -17.75
C GLU A 260 9.31 -32.11 -16.54
N ILE A 261 8.87 -30.88 -16.77
CA ILE A 261 8.31 -30.00 -15.74
C ILE A 261 6.82 -29.80 -15.97
N HIS A 262 6.02 -30.09 -14.95
CA HIS A 262 4.60 -29.78 -14.87
C HIS A 262 4.33 -28.89 -13.66
N TYR A 263 3.30 -28.05 -13.73
CA TYR A 263 2.90 -27.15 -12.66
C TYR A 263 1.39 -27.05 -12.50
N ALA A 264 0.94 -26.69 -11.30
CA ALA A 264 -0.45 -26.33 -11.02
C ALA A 264 -0.47 -25.16 -10.04
N ILE A 265 -1.44 -24.25 -10.20
CA ILE A 265 -1.53 -23.02 -9.38
C ILE A 265 -2.81 -23.12 -8.55
N VAL A 266 -2.63 -23.06 -7.23
CA VAL A 266 -3.71 -23.05 -6.23
C VAL A 266 -3.50 -21.81 -5.37
N GLY A 267 -4.10 -20.69 -5.76
CA GLY A 267 -3.86 -19.39 -5.13
C GLY A 267 -2.39 -18.97 -5.20
N ASN A 268 -1.75 -18.84 -4.04
CA ASN A 268 -0.35 -18.48 -3.86
C ASN A 268 0.59 -19.70 -3.83
N LEU A 269 0.04 -20.91 -3.89
CA LEU A 269 0.79 -22.16 -3.96
C LEU A 269 1.00 -22.55 -5.42
N ILE A 270 2.25 -22.69 -5.83
CA ILE A 270 2.66 -23.25 -7.11
C ILE A 270 3.17 -24.66 -6.85
N LEU A 271 2.37 -25.64 -7.24
CA LEU A 271 2.74 -27.04 -7.24
C LEU A 271 3.62 -27.31 -8.46
N LEU A 272 4.75 -27.99 -8.24
CA LEU A 272 5.68 -28.40 -9.27
C LEU A 272 5.81 -29.92 -9.25
N LYS A 273 5.82 -30.51 -10.44
CA LYS A 273 6.05 -31.93 -10.66
C LYS A 273 7.16 -32.04 -11.70
N VAL A 274 8.35 -32.47 -11.26
CA VAL A 274 9.57 -32.46 -12.06
C VAL A 274 10.13 -33.87 -12.20
N LEU A 275 10.42 -34.30 -13.43
CA LEU A 275 11.16 -35.53 -13.72
C LEU A 275 12.51 -35.14 -14.35
N PRO A 276 13.62 -35.26 -13.60
CA PRO A 276 14.94 -35.07 -14.17
C PRO A 276 15.26 -36.16 -15.21
N TYR A 277 16.22 -35.86 -16.07
CA TYR A 277 16.61 -36.69 -17.20
C TYR A 277 17.10 -38.08 -16.76
N GLN A 278 16.52 -39.12 -17.37
CA GLN A 278 16.80 -40.54 -17.11
C GLN A 278 16.53 -41.02 -15.67
N GLU A 279 15.95 -40.18 -14.82
CA GLU A 279 15.44 -40.59 -13.51
C GLU A 279 14.09 -41.30 -13.67
N LYS A 280 13.76 -42.18 -12.72
CA LYS A 280 12.47 -42.91 -12.70
C LYS A 280 11.48 -42.31 -11.71
N VAL A 281 11.92 -41.37 -10.88
CA VAL A 281 11.16 -40.83 -9.75
C VAL A 281 10.79 -39.38 -10.03
N TRP A 282 9.50 -39.08 -9.97
CA TRP A 282 9.00 -37.71 -10.02
C TRP A 282 9.21 -37.02 -8.68
N ARG A 283 9.69 -35.78 -8.71
CA ARG A 283 9.85 -34.91 -7.55
C ARG A 283 8.69 -33.94 -7.50
N TYR A 284 7.99 -33.90 -6.37
CA TYR A 284 6.87 -32.98 -6.17
C TYR A 284 7.27 -31.90 -5.20
N LEU A 285 7.15 -30.64 -5.62
CA LEU A 285 7.48 -29.49 -4.79
C LEU A 285 6.27 -28.56 -4.69
N VAL A 286 6.16 -27.87 -3.56
CA VAL A 286 5.21 -26.79 -3.36
C VAL A 286 6.02 -25.54 -3.09
N PHE A 287 5.94 -24.60 -4.03
CA PHE A 287 6.46 -23.26 -3.84
C PHE A 287 5.34 -22.36 -3.33
N ASN A 288 5.59 -21.64 -2.24
CA ASN A 288 4.68 -20.60 -1.77
C ASN A 288 5.26 -19.23 -2.16
N GLU A 289 4.53 -18.52 -3.02
CA GLU A 289 4.96 -17.22 -3.54
C GLU A 289 5.16 -16.16 -2.46
N ARG A 290 4.40 -16.24 -1.37
CA ARG A 290 4.40 -15.25 -0.29
C ARG A 290 5.58 -15.41 0.64
N THR A 291 5.84 -16.64 1.08
CA THR A 291 7.00 -16.94 1.94
C THR A 291 8.29 -17.10 1.15
N ARG A 292 8.20 -17.26 -0.18
CA ARG A 292 9.34 -17.57 -1.07
C ARG A 292 10.09 -18.82 -0.66
N GLU A 293 9.37 -19.80 -0.13
CA GLU A 293 9.91 -21.09 0.25
C GLU A 293 9.41 -22.17 -0.70
N ALA A 294 10.26 -23.15 -0.99
CA ALA A 294 9.87 -24.35 -1.71
C ALA A 294 10.09 -25.58 -0.83
N HIS A 295 9.08 -26.45 -0.79
CA HIS A 295 9.07 -27.65 0.05
C HIS A 295 8.87 -28.88 -0.82
N ARG A 296 9.76 -29.88 -0.72
CA ARG A 296 9.58 -31.19 -1.37
C ARG A 296 8.55 -32.04 -0.64
N ILE A 297 7.46 -32.40 -1.32
CA ILE A 297 6.28 -33.10 -0.78
C ILE A 297 5.81 -34.16 -1.79
N ASP A 298 6.49 -35.31 -1.79
CA ASP A 298 6.24 -36.40 -2.75
C ASP A 298 4.88 -37.10 -2.56
N SER A 299 4.26 -36.99 -1.39
CA SER A 299 2.92 -37.55 -1.11
C SER A 299 1.80 -36.94 -1.96
N ILE A 300 2.04 -35.80 -2.61
CA ILE A 300 1.13 -35.21 -3.59
C ILE A 300 0.92 -36.15 -4.79
N ALA A 301 1.92 -36.98 -5.11
CA ALA A 301 1.82 -38.02 -6.14
C ALA A 301 0.70 -39.02 -5.86
N GLU A 302 0.45 -39.30 -4.57
CA GLU A 302 -0.52 -40.30 -4.12
C GLU A 302 -1.94 -39.72 -4.21
N SER A 303 -2.17 -38.60 -3.52
CA SER A 303 -3.41 -37.84 -3.55
C SER A 303 -3.19 -36.43 -2.98
N CYS A 304 -3.89 -35.44 -3.54
CA CYS A 304 -3.84 -34.06 -3.07
C CYS A 304 -5.15 -33.34 -3.38
N VAL A 305 -5.87 -32.98 -2.33
CA VAL A 305 -7.20 -32.36 -2.40
C VAL A 305 -7.17 -30.93 -1.87
N LEU A 306 -8.18 -30.14 -2.22
CA LEU A 306 -8.27 -28.75 -1.77
C LEU A 306 -8.89 -28.68 -0.37
N LEU A 307 -8.32 -27.82 0.46
CA LEU A 307 -8.95 -27.41 1.72
C LEU A 307 -10.11 -26.44 1.44
N PRO A 308 -11.11 -26.35 2.33
CA PRO A 308 -12.26 -25.46 2.16
C PRO A 308 -11.82 -23.99 2.10
N ASP A 309 -12.67 -23.14 1.49
CA ASP A 309 -12.47 -21.69 1.37
C ASP A 309 -11.05 -21.30 0.86
N ASP A 310 -10.50 -22.10 -0.07
CA ASP A 310 -9.17 -21.92 -0.68
C ASP A 310 -7.99 -21.86 0.31
N HIS A 311 -8.16 -22.38 1.54
CA HIS A 311 -7.15 -22.31 2.60
C HIS A 311 -5.82 -22.99 2.23
N GLY A 312 -5.82 -23.93 1.27
CA GLY A 312 -4.62 -24.61 0.80
C GLY A 312 -4.90 -26.00 0.27
N ILE A 313 -3.94 -26.89 0.46
CA ILE A 313 -3.99 -28.28 -0.02
C ILE A 313 -3.78 -29.27 1.13
N LEU A 314 -4.41 -30.43 1.01
CA LEU A 314 -4.29 -31.56 1.94
C LEU A 314 -3.86 -32.81 1.17
N PHE A 315 -2.91 -33.54 1.73
CA PHE A 315 -2.41 -34.81 1.22
C PHE A 315 -2.30 -35.81 2.38
N PRO A 316 -2.16 -37.12 2.12
CA PRO A 316 -2.16 -38.15 3.17
C PRO A 316 -1.20 -37.87 4.33
N HIS A 317 -0.05 -37.27 4.05
CA HIS A 317 1.00 -37.05 5.05
C HIS A 317 1.10 -35.60 5.51
N GLY A 318 0.08 -34.77 5.30
CA GLY A 318 0.15 -33.37 5.72
C GLY A 318 -0.74 -32.40 4.97
N TYR A 319 -0.54 -31.12 5.24
CA TYR A 319 -1.19 -30.03 4.52
C TYR A 319 -0.22 -28.86 4.32
N VAL A 320 -0.55 -28.03 3.34
CA VAL A 320 0.11 -26.74 3.09
C VAL A 320 -0.97 -25.67 3.00
N LEU A 321 -0.87 -24.63 3.82
CA LEU A 321 -1.77 -23.49 3.79
C LEU A 321 -1.27 -22.39 2.86
N GLN A 322 -2.19 -21.55 2.37
CA GLN A 322 -1.87 -20.32 1.62
C GLN A 322 -0.97 -19.36 2.42
N THR A 323 -1.08 -19.36 3.76
CA THR A 323 -0.25 -18.57 4.69
C THR A 323 1.20 -19.05 4.77
N GLY A 324 1.51 -20.20 4.16
CA GLY A 324 2.85 -20.80 4.14
C GLY A 324 3.12 -21.78 5.28
N GLU A 325 2.15 -22.06 6.14
CA GLU A 325 2.28 -23.16 7.10
C GLU A 325 2.34 -24.51 6.35
N VAL A 326 3.37 -25.29 6.64
CA VAL A 326 3.55 -26.65 6.13
C VAL A 326 3.60 -27.59 7.33
N ARG A 327 2.66 -28.53 7.40
CA ARG A 327 2.65 -29.54 8.45
C ARG A 327 2.67 -30.92 7.86
N ARG A 328 3.61 -31.75 8.32
CA ARG A 328 3.78 -33.13 7.88
C ARG A 328 3.52 -34.09 9.02
N PHE A 329 2.91 -35.24 8.71
CA PHE A 329 2.60 -36.31 9.64
C PHE A 329 3.38 -37.56 9.26
N ASP A 330 4.15 -38.10 10.20
CA ASP A 330 4.72 -39.44 10.02
C ASP A 330 3.66 -40.48 10.38
N THR A 331 3.01 -41.02 9.35
CA THR A 331 1.93 -41.98 9.53
C THR A 331 2.41 -43.43 9.50
N GLY A 332 3.59 -43.72 8.92
CA GLY A 332 4.05 -45.10 8.67
C GLY A 332 3.13 -45.92 7.76
N LEU A 333 2.15 -45.28 7.10
CA LEU A 333 1.19 -45.93 6.22
C LEU A 333 1.73 -45.98 4.77
N PRO A 334 1.33 -46.98 3.98
CA PRO A 334 1.64 -47.04 2.55
C PRO A 334 0.95 -45.91 1.77
N PRO A 335 1.22 -45.75 0.45
CA PRO A 335 0.59 -44.71 -0.35
C PRO A 335 -0.93 -44.71 -0.25
N MET A 336 -1.53 -43.57 0.09
CA MET A 336 -2.97 -43.48 0.37
C MET A 336 -3.69 -42.70 -0.73
N ARG A 337 -4.89 -43.16 -1.07
CA ARG A 337 -5.76 -42.49 -2.03
C ARG A 337 -6.89 -41.75 -1.32
N PHE A 338 -7.23 -40.56 -1.80
CA PHE A 338 -8.43 -39.87 -1.34
C PHE A 338 -9.69 -40.67 -1.66
N GLU A 339 -10.58 -40.81 -0.67
CA GLU A 339 -11.82 -41.59 -0.79
C GLU A 339 -13.07 -40.72 -0.71
N ARG A 340 -13.16 -39.84 0.29
CA ARG A 340 -14.26 -38.88 0.43
C ARG A 340 -13.93 -37.81 1.48
N ARG A 341 -14.72 -36.74 1.47
CA ARG A 341 -14.79 -35.74 2.55
C ARG A 341 -16.19 -35.69 3.16
N VAL A 342 -16.26 -35.42 4.46
CA VAL A 342 -17.52 -35.26 5.22
C VAL A 342 -17.48 -33.92 5.92
N ALA A 343 -18.41 -33.03 5.61
CA ALA A 343 -18.57 -31.76 6.31
C ALA A 343 -19.41 -31.98 7.57
N ALA A 344 -18.96 -31.43 8.71
CA ALA A 344 -19.72 -31.44 9.94
C ALA A 344 -20.89 -30.45 9.90
N ALA A 345 -21.98 -30.76 10.60
CA ALA A 345 -23.14 -29.88 10.71
C ALA A 345 -22.85 -28.56 11.43
N ASN A 346 -21.79 -28.51 12.24
CA ASN A 346 -21.31 -27.28 12.87
C ASN A 346 -20.67 -26.30 11.85
N GLY A 347 -20.43 -26.71 10.60
CA GLY A 347 -19.82 -25.84 9.58
C GLY A 347 -18.33 -25.52 9.82
N GLU A 348 -17.69 -26.12 10.83
CA GLU A 348 -16.31 -25.83 11.22
C GLU A 348 -15.34 -26.95 10.87
N ASP A 349 -15.81 -28.19 10.92
CA ASP A 349 -14.94 -29.35 10.78
C ASP A 349 -15.24 -30.06 9.46
N THR A 350 -14.17 -30.48 8.77
CA THR A 350 -14.24 -31.32 7.58
C THR A 350 -13.36 -32.54 7.77
N LEU A 351 -13.96 -33.73 7.73
CA LEU A 351 -13.24 -34.99 7.78
C LEU A 351 -12.81 -35.38 6.37
N TYR A 352 -11.51 -35.59 6.17
CA TYR A 352 -10.94 -36.15 4.96
C TYR A 352 -10.53 -37.59 5.20
N ILE A 353 -10.97 -38.47 4.31
CA ILE A 353 -10.78 -39.92 4.44
C ILE A 353 -9.89 -40.36 3.29
N PHE A 354 -8.75 -40.95 3.64
CA PHE A 354 -7.84 -41.60 2.71
C PHE A 354 -7.80 -43.09 2.99
N SER A 355 -7.65 -43.89 1.95
CA SER A 355 -7.56 -45.36 2.05
C SER A 355 -6.50 -45.94 1.13
N HIS A 356 -5.93 -47.07 1.53
CA HIS A 356 -4.97 -47.81 0.72
C HIS A 356 -5.65 -48.94 -0.05
N LEU A 357 -5.55 -48.93 -1.38
CA LEU A 357 -6.26 -49.86 -2.27
C LEU A 357 -5.69 -51.28 -2.28
N GLU A 358 -4.35 -51.45 -2.32
CA GLU A 358 -3.75 -52.76 -2.61
C GLU A 358 -3.93 -53.79 -1.48
N ASN A 359 -3.91 -53.33 -0.22
CA ASN A 359 -4.13 -54.19 0.94
C ASN A 359 -5.47 -53.95 1.65
N GLY A 360 -6.22 -52.89 1.34
CA GLY A 360 -7.60 -52.66 1.84
C GLY A 360 -7.78 -52.57 3.37
N THR A 361 -6.70 -52.55 4.16
CA THR A 361 -6.72 -52.67 5.63
C THR A 361 -6.24 -51.41 6.35
N SER A 362 -6.21 -50.27 5.66
CA SER A 362 -5.71 -49.03 6.24
C SER A 362 -6.48 -47.82 5.72
N TYR A 363 -7.03 -47.08 6.68
CA TYR A 363 -7.65 -45.79 6.53
C TYR A 363 -6.89 -44.75 7.34
N LEU A 364 -6.88 -43.53 6.82
CA LEU A 364 -6.39 -42.35 7.50
C LEU A 364 -7.48 -41.30 7.49
N LEU A 365 -7.91 -40.91 8.69
CA LEU A 365 -8.93 -39.90 8.88
C LEU A 365 -8.25 -38.62 9.38
N LEU A 366 -8.41 -37.54 8.61
CA LEU A 366 -7.84 -36.22 8.88
C LEU A 366 -8.97 -35.23 9.10
N SER A 367 -9.18 -34.79 10.34
CA SER A 367 -10.17 -33.76 10.66
C SER A 367 -9.54 -32.38 10.52
N TYR A 368 -9.99 -31.57 9.57
CA TYR A 368 -9.57 -30.20 9.36
C TYR A 368 -10.57 -29.23 9.99
N ASN A 369 -10.09 -28.31 10.82
CA ASN A 369 -10.91 -27.25 11.41
C ASN A 369 -10.70 -25.93 10.66
N LEU A 370 -11.78 -25.33 10.15
CA LEU A 370 -11.75 -24.11 9.35
C LEU A 370 -11.26 -22.89 10.15
N ILE A 371 -11.69 -22.72 11.40
CA ILE A 371 -11.30 -21.57 12.24
C ILE A 371 -9.84 -21.66 12.65
N ALA A 372 -9.44 -22.82 13.19
CA ALA A 372 -8.07 -23.04 13.63
C ALA A 372 -7.09 -23.21 12.46
N GLN A 373 -7.61 -23.39 11.24
CA GLN A 373 -6.88 -23.69 10.01
C GLN A 373 -5.86 -24.83 10.19
N SER A 374 -6.21 -25.86 10.95
CA SER A 374 -5.28 -26.94 11.27
C SER A 374 -5.97 -28.30 11.22
N VAL A 375 -5.17 -29.32 10.94
CA VAL A 375 -5.61 -30.71 10.99
C VAL A 375 -5.32 -31.27 12.39
N ALA A 376 -6.33 -31.90 12.99
CA ALA A 376 -6.20 -32.59 14.27
C ALA A 376 -5.27 -33.82 14.15
N THR A 377 -4.97 -34.48 15.27
CA THR A 377 -4.14 -35.69 15.26
C THR A 377 -4.71 -36.74 14.30
N PRO A 378 -3.94 -37.22 13.30
CA PRO A 378 -4.42 -38.20 12.34
C PRO A 378 -4.89 -39.50 13.01
N ILE A 379 -6.10 -39.95 12.68
CA ILE A 379 -6.63 -41.23 13.17
C ILE A 379 -6.32 -42.29 12.13
N LYS A 380 -5.53 -43.29 12.54
CA LYS A 380 -5.19 -44.47 11.73
C LYS A 380 -6.09 -45.61 12.17
N CYS A 381 -6.70 -46.31 11.23
CA CYS A 381 -7.52 -47.48 11.53
C CYS A 381 -7.53 -48.45 10.35
N SER A 382 -8.01 -49.67 10.59
CA SER A 382 -8.19 -50.68 9.54
C SER A 382 -9.57 -50.67 8.92
N GLY A 383 -10.56 -50.13 9.62
CA GLY A 383 -11.88 -49.81 9.10
C GLY A 383 -12.66 -48.95 10.10
N PHE A 384 -13.69 -48.29 9.62
CA PHE A 384 -14.46 -47.36 10.44
C PHE A 384 -15.93 -47.26 10.00
N SER A 385 -16.80 -46.90 10.93
CA SER A 385 -18.20 -46.59 10.67
C SER A 385 -18.57 -45.29 11.38
N LEU A 386 -19.11 -44.34 10.61
CA LEU A 386 -19.59 -43.07 11.12
C LEU A 386 -21.12 -43.11 11.15
N PHE A 387 -21.71 -43.00 12.34
CA PHE A 387 -23.15 -43.01 12.55
C PHE A 387 -23.76 -41.61 12.38
N PRO A 388 -25.07 -41.51 12.06
CA PRO A 388 -25.76 -40.23 11.90
C PRO A 388 -25.68 -39.28 13.11
N ASN A 389 -25.55 -39.82 14.32
CA ASN A 389 -25.39 -39.06 15.57
C ASN A 389 -23.98 -38.51 15.80
N GLY A 390 -23.02 -38.73 14.88
CA GLY A 390 -21.63 -38.30 14.99
C GLY A 390 -20.73 -39.28 15.74
N GLU A 391 -21.21 -40.45 16.13
CA GLU A 391 -20.34 -41.46 16.73
C GLU A 391 -19.54 -42.20 15.64
N LEU A 392 -18.22 -42.20 15.82
CA LEU A 392 -17.26 -42.84 14.95
C LEU A 392 -16.71 -44.09 15.63
N ILE A 393 -17.00 -45.25 15.06
CA ILE A 393 -16.46 -46.53 15.48
C ILE A 393 -15.27 -46.86 14.60
N ILE A 394 -14.12 -47.18 15.19
CA ILE A 394 -12.92 -47.61 14.47
C ILE A 394 -12.39 -48.92 15.05
N PHE A 395 -11.73 -49.72 14.22
CA PHE A 395 -10.96 -50.87 14.69
C PHE A 395 -9.56 -50.88 14.06
N GLU A 396 -8.65 -51.57 14.72
CA GLU A 396 -7.30 -51.84 14.21
C GLU A 396 -7.16 -53.35 14.04
N ALA A 397 -6.74 -53.78 12.85
CA ALA A 397 -6.58 -55.19 12.53
C ALA A 397 -5.18 -55.69 12.91
N ASP A 398 -5.13 -56.81 13.63
CA ASP A 398 -3.89 -57.57 13.82
C ASP A 398 -3.51 -58.31 12.53
N ALA A 399 -2.21 -58.53 12.32
CA ALA A 399 -1.70 -59.31 11.19
C ALA A 399 -2.09 -60.81 11.25
N GLU A 400 -2.38 -61.33 12.45
CA GLU A 400 -2.78 -62.72 12.66
C GLU A 400 -4.31 -62.86 12.81
N PRO A 401 -4.94 -63.90 12.21
CA PRO A 401 -6.38 -64.14 12.38
C PRO A 401 -6.76 -64.39 13.84
N ARG A 402 -7.72 -63.61 14.36
CA ARG A 402 -8.21 -63.70 15.76
C ARG A 402 -9.74 -63.64 15.79
N LYS A 403 -10.33 -64.01 16.95
CA LYS A 403 -11.78 -63.94 17.20
C LYS A 403 -12.24 -62.66 17.87
N HIS A 404 -11.37 -62.02 18.65
CA HIS A 404 -11.69 -60.81 19.41
C HIS A 404 -10.90 -59.65 18.84
N HIS A 405 -11.60 -58.61 18.40
CA HIS A 405 -11.03 -57.43 17.76
C HIS A 405 -11.26 -56.21 18.63
N VAL A 406 -10.21 -55.42 18.84
CA VAL A 406 -10.31 -54.18 19.62
C VAL A 406 -10.99 -53.12 18.77
N VAL A 407 -12.03 -52.50 19.34
CA VAL A 407 -12.82 -51.46 18.68
C VAL A 407 -12.91 -50.25 19.62
N GLN A 408 -12.80 -49.07 19.06
CA GLN A 408 -12.92 -47.80 19.77
C GLN A 408 -14.15 -47.04 19.30
N ALA A 409 -14.90 -46.49 20.25
CA ALA A 409 -16.01 -45.59 19.99
C ALA A 409 -15.57 -44.15 20.29
N TRP A 410 -15.73 -43.28 19.32
CA TRP A 410 -15.37 -41.85 19.40
C TRP A 410 -16.62 -41.00 19.22
N GLN A 411 -16.75 -39.94 20.01
CA GLN A 411 -17.65 -38.84 19.72
C GLN A 411 -16.97 -37.92 18.72
N THR A 412 -17.68 -37.46 17.69
CA THR A 412 -17.15 -36.53 16.68
C THR A 412 -18.20 -35.48 16.28
N PRO A 413 -17.80 -34.33 15.72
CA PRO A 413 -18.73 -33.29 15.24
C PRO A 413 -19.49 -33.67 13.95
N PHE A 414 -19.21 -34.82 13.34
CA PHE A 414 -19.74 -35.22 12.02
C PHE A 414 -21.15 -35.81 12.09
N ILE A 415 -22.11 -35.01 12.53
CA ILE A 415 -23.54 -35.36 12.66
C ILE A 415 -24.27 -35.08 11.34
N THR A 416 -25.26 -35.91 10.97
CA THR A 416 -26.14 -35.64 9.83
C THR A 416 -27.17 -34.56 10.13
N ALA A 417 -27.63 -33.83 9.11
CA ALA A 417 -28.55 -32.69 9.26
C ALA A 417 -29.81 -33.05 10.08
N ASP A 418 -30.37 -34.25 9.87
CA ASP A 418 -31.59 -34.73 10.53
C ASP A 418 -31.41 -35.01 12.03
N ALA A 419 -30.19 -35.30 12.48
CA ALA A 419 -29.85 -35.57 13.88
C ALA A 419 -29.41 -34.33 14.66
N SER A 420 -29.21 -33.18 14.00
CA SER A 420 -28.59 -31.99 14.61
C SER A 420 -29.47 -31.23 15.63
N GLY A 421 -30.77 -31.54 15.74
CA GLY A 421 -31.65 -31.12 16.84
C GLY A 421 -31.67 -29.62 17.20
N THR A 422 -31.23 -28.73 16.30
CA THR A 422 -30.94 -27.32 16.63
C THR A 422 -32.24 -26.56 16.89
N LYS A 423 -32.46 -26.15 18.15
CA LYS A 423 -33.56 -25.25 18.52
C LYS A 423 -33.26 -23.85 17.99
N THR A 424 -34.18 -23.30 17.21
CA THR A 424 -34.03 -21.97 16.60
C THR A 424 -34.21 -20.88 17.68
N THR A 425 -33.13 -20.44 18.30
CA THR A 425 -33.10 -19.20 19.09
C THR A 425 -33.12 -17.99 18.16
N GLN A 426 -33.73 -16.86 18.57
CA GLN A 426 -33.79 -15.62 17.77
C GLN A 426 -32.67 -14.62 18.12
N THR A 427 -31.45 -15.11 18.37
CA THR A 427 -30.29 -14.26 18.62
C THR A 427 -29.78 -13.61 17.34
N LEU A 428 -28.87 -12.63 17.43
CA LEU A 428 -28.20 -12.08 16.25
C LEU A 428 -27.36 -13.16 15.54
N LEU A 429 -26.61 -13.95 16.32
CA LEU A 429 -25.74 -15.00 15.78
C LEU A 429 -26.53 -16.02 14.96
N SER A 430 -27.72 -16.42 15.43
CA SER A 430 -28.59 -17.33 14.67
C SER A 430 -29.14 -16.73 13.37
N LYS A 431 -29.28 -15.40 13.28
CA LYS A 431 -29.68 -14.70 12.04
C LYS A 431 -28.55 -14.61 11.03
N ILE A 432 -27.30 -14.46 11.48
CA ILE A 432 -26.11 -14.46 10.61
C ILE A 432 -25.88 -15.87 10.05
N GLY A 433 -25.99 -16.88 10.92
CA GLY A 433 -25.72 -18.28 10.59
C GLY A 433 -24.29 -18.67 10.91
N ASN A 434 -24.12 -19.91 11.42
CA ASN A 434 -22.85 -20.40 11.93
C ASN A 434 -21.75 -20.42 10.85
N ALA A 435 -22.06 -20.91 9.64
CA ALA A 435 -21.09 -21.02 8.56
C ALA A 435 -20.45 -19.66 8.18
N GLU A 436 -21.24 -18.58 8.18
CA GLU A 436 -20.75 -17.23 7.88
C GLU A 436 -19.83 -16.70 8.99
N ILE A 437 -20.18 -16.95 10.26
CA ILE A 437 -19.36 -16.57 11.43
C ILE A 437 -18.01 -17.32 11.38
N VAL A 438 -18.06 -18.63 11.11
CA VAL A 438 -16.89 -19.50 11.03
C VAL A 438 -15.92 -19.04 9.94
N ARG A 439 -16.43 -18.68 8.76
CA ARG A 439 -15.62 -18.15 7.67
C ARG A 439 -14.93 -16.83 8.06
N CYS A 440 -15.69 -15.89 8.62
CA CYS A 440 -15.13 -14.62 9.10
C CYS A 440 -14.02 -14.84 10.14
N MET A 441 -14.24 -15.75 11.10
CA MET A 441 -13.25 -16.08 12.12
C MET A 441 -12.00 -16.75 11.53
N ALA A 442 -12.15 -17.62 10.52
CA ALA A 442 -11.04 -18.22 9.80
C ALA A 442 -10.21 -17.17 9.06
N GLU A 443 -10.84 -16.22 8.37
CA GLU A 443 -10.14 -15.11 7.70
C GLU A 443 -9.38 -14.23 8.71
N CYS A 444 -9.99 -13.92 9.87
CA CYS A 444 -9.31 -13.19 10.94
C CYS A 444 -8.11 -13.97 11.52
N ARG A 445 -8.22 -15.30 11.67
CA ARG A 445 -7.09 -16.18 12.05
C ARG A 445 -5.97 -16.12 11.03
N GLY A 446 -6.30 -16.03 9.74
CA GLY A 446 -5.35 -15.79 8.66
C GLY A 446 -4.56 -14.49 8.85
N ILE A 447 -5.23 -13.40 9.24
CA ILE A 447 -4.57 -12.11 9.57
C ILE A 447 -3.62 -12.26 10.76
N LEU A 448 -4.03 -12.94 11.82
CA LEU A 448 -3.17 -13.19 12.98
C LEU A 448 -1.94 -14.02 12.63
N THR A 449 -2.10 -14.99 11.72
CA THR A 449 -0.99 -15.80 11.20
C THR A 449 -0.03 -14.94 10.40
N LEU A 450 -0.52 -13.99 9.60
CA LEU A 450 0.31 -13.03 8.88
C LEU A 450 1.04 -12.09 9.84
N LEU A 451 0.39 -11.58 10.89
CA LEU A 451 1.02 -10.73 11.90
C LEU A 451 2.20 -11.41 12.62
N ALA A 452 2.15 -12.74 12.78
CA ALA A 452 3.23 -13.52 13.36
C ALA A 452 4.42 -13.74 12.41
N LYS A 453 4.32 -13.38 11.12
CA LYS A 453 5.40 -13.53 10.14
C LYS A 453 6.41 -12.38 10.20
N ASP A 454 7.64 -12.72 9.87
CA ASP A 454 8.80 -11.86 9.79
C ASP A 454 8.78 -11.00 8.51
N ASP A 455 9.61 -9.95 8.48
CA ASP A 455 9.74 -9.04 7.33
C ASP A 455 10.35 -9.68 6.07
N SER A 456 10.76 -10.95 6.16
CA SER A 456 11.15 -11.76 4.99
C SER A 456 9.95 -12.08 4.08
N PHE A 457 8.73 -11.98 4.60
CA PHE A 457 7.51 -12.20 3.83
C PHE A 457 7.29 -11.04 2.84
N SER A 458 7.29 -11.39 1.55
CA SER A 458 7.21 -10.42 0.47
C SER A 458 5.83 -9.76 0.44
N GLY A 459 5.78 -8.45 0.66
CA GLY A 459 4.52 -7.70 0.64
C GLY A 459 3.65 -7.90 1.89
N LEU A 460 4.25 -8.28 3.02
CA LEU A 460 3.54 -8.56 4.28
C LEU A 460 2.54 -7.47 4.66
N TYR A 461 3.02 -6.22 4.73
CA TYR A 461 2.19 -5.09 5.13
C TYR A 461 1.10 -4.77 4.11
N VAL A 462 1.36 -4.95 2.81
CA VAL A 462 0.34 -4.78 1.75
C VAL A 462 -0.78 -5.81 1.92
N GLU A 463 -0.41 -7.06 2.21
CA GLU A 463 -1.37 -8.14 2.42
C GLU A 463 -2.17 -7.96 3.71
N LEU A 464 -1.53 -7.51 4.80
CA LEU A 464 -2.22 -7.18 6.05
C LEU A 464 -3.26 -6.08 5.86
N VAL A 465 -2.91 -5.02 5.11
CA VAL A 465 -3.83 -3.91 4.78
C VAL A 465 -5.02 -4.42 3.96
N ARG A 466 -4.74 -5.26 2.96
CA ARG A 466 -5.77 -5.86 2.12
C ARG A 466 -6.69 -6.78 2.92
N ALA A 467 -6.15 -7.80 3.58
CA ALA A 467 -6.92 -8.79 4.31
C ALA A 467 -7.74 -8.17 5.46
N ALA A 468 -7.15 -7.27 6.25
CA ALA A 468 -7.89 -6.59 7.32
C ALA A 468 -8.98 -5.66 6.78
N GLY A 469 -8.76 -5.02 5.63
CA GLY A 469 -9.78 -4.23 4.94
C GLY A 469 -10.91 -5.10 4.38
N ASP A 470 -10.57 -6.16 3.66
CA ASP A 470 -11.53 -7.06 3.01
C ASP A 470 -12.47 -7.71 4.06
N VAL A 471 -11.94 -8.17 5.19
CA VAL A 471 -12.77 -8.72 6.28
C VAL A 471 -13.67 -7.63 6.90
N ALA A 472 -13.11 -6.46 7.19
CA ALA A 472 -13.86 -5.36 7.82
C ALA A 472 -15.00 -4.81 6.94
N ASP A 473 -14.89 -4.96 5.62
CA ASP A 473 -15.85 -4.46 4.64
C ASP A 473 -16.83 -5.54 4.14
N SER A 474 -16.40 -6.80 4.03
CA SER A 474 -17.24 -7.91 3.54
C SER A 474 -18.29 -8.35 4.56
N TYR A 475 -17.95 -8.33 5.85
CA TYR A 475 -18.85 -8.79 6.91
C TYR A 475 -19.50 -7.60 7.62
N PHE A 476 -20.69 -7.17 7.17
CA PHE A 476 -21.38 -5.98 7.71
C PHE A 476 -21.69 -6.02 9.23
N TRP A 477 -21.71 -7.21 9.83
CA TRP A 477 -22.04 -7.44 11.23
C TRP A 477 -20.82 -7.39 12.17
N VAL A 478 -19.58 -7.36 11.66
CA VAL A 478 -18.36 -7.39 12.49
C VAL A 478 -18.16 -6.14 13.36
N GLY A 479 -18.91 -5.07 13.11
CA GLY A 479 -18.91 -3.85 13.92
C GLY A 479 -20.01 -3.79 14.99
N GLN A 480 -20.75 -4.89 15.22
CA GLN A 480 -21.83 -4.92 16.21
C GLN A 480 -21.31 -5.31 17.60
N ALA A 481 -22.00 -4.86 18.65
CA ALA A 481 -21.58 -5.11 20.02
C ALA A 481 -21.68 -6.60 20.40
N GLU A 482 -22.70 -7.29 19.88
CA GLU A 482 -22.96 -8.71 20.08
C GLU A 482 -21.93 -9.62 19.38
N THR A 483 -21.10 -9.05 18.50
CA THR A 483 -19.99 -9.74 17.81
C THR A 483 -18.64 -9.21 18.28
N HIS A 484 -18.61 -8.52 19.42
CA HIS A 484 -17.43 -7.96 20.09
C HIS A 484 -16.66 -6.91 19.26
N ASP A 485 -17.32 -6.26 18.29
CA ASP A 485 -16.76 -5.20 17.44
C ASP A 485 -15.36 -5.53 16.86
N LEU A 486 -15.26 -6.66 16.16
CA LEU A 486 -14.02 -7.05 15.46
C LEU A 486 -13.54 -5.98 14.46
N LYS A 487 -14.47 -5.18 13.91
CA LYS A 487 -14.19 -4.13 12.92
C LYS A 487 -13.19 -3.10 13.44
N GLU A 488 -13.29 -2.72 14.71
CA GLU A 488 -12.35 -1.77 15.33
C GLU A 488 -10.91 -2.30 15.25
N SER A 489 -10.65 -3.51 15.78
CA SER A 489 -9.30 -4.10 15.78
C SER A 489 -8.75 -4.34 14.38
N LEU A 490 -9.59 -4.77 13.42
CA LEU A 490 -9.19 -4.93 12.02
C LEU A 490 -8.78 -3.59 11.40
N THR A 491 -9.51 -2.51 11.69
CA THR A 491 -9.20 -1.16 11.20
C THR A 491 -7.90 -0.63 11.82
N GLU A 492 -7.65 -0.91 13.10
CA GLU A 492 -6.40 -0.55 13.77
C GLU A 492 -5.19 -1.31 13.19
N ILE A 493 -5.32 -2.62 12.93
CA ILE A 493 -4.29 -3.43 12.26
C ILE A 493 -3.99 -2.86 10.87
N LYS A 494 -5.03 -2.55 10.08
CA LYS A 494 -4.89 -1.94 8.76
C LYS A 494 -4.11 -0.63 8.83
N GLY A 495 -4.49 0.29 9.72
CA GLY A 495 -3.82 1.59 9.86
C GLY A 495 -2.36 1.46 10.32
N ALA A 496 -2.05 0.53 11.22
CA ALA A 496 -0.68 0.26 11.66
C ALA A 496 0.16 -0.37 10.53
N ALA A 497 -0.41 -1.25 9.72
CA ALA A 497 0.27 -1.86 8.58
C ALA A 497 0.54 -0.84 7.44
N GLU A 498 -0.37 0.09 7.17
CA GLU A 498 -0.15 1.21 6.24
C GLU A 498 1.03 2.09 6.68
N ALA A 499 1.13 2.39 7.99
CA ALA A 499 2.25 3.13 8.54
C ALA A 499 3.58 2.35 8.43
N ALA A 500 3.56 1.04 8.67
CA ALA A 500 4.73 0.18 8.53
C ALA A 500 5.23 0.13 7.09
N LEU A 501 4.33 0.06 6.11
CA LEU A 501 4.66 0.07 4.69
C LEU A 501 5.43 1.34 4.29
N GLY A 502 4.96 2.51 4.74
CA GLY A 502 5.59 3.79 4.46
C GLY A 502 7.02 3.93 5.02
N GLU A 503 7.28 3.36 6.19
CA GLU A 503 8.63 3.37 6.80
C GLU A 503 9.56 2.30 6.20
N PHE A 504 9.04 1.11 5.90
CA PHE A 504 9.80 0.02 5.29
C PHE A 504 10.36 0.40 3.90
N GLU A 505 9.55 1.06 3.06
CA GLU A 505 10.01 1.53 1.75
C GLU A 505 11.14 2.56 1.82
N LYS A 506 11.11 3.46 2.81
CA LYS A 506 12.19 4.44 3.04
C LYS A 506 13.49 3.74 3.39
N VAL A 507 13.46 2.78 4.33
CA VAL A 507 14.65 2.02 4.74
C VAL A 507 15.23 1.22 3.56
N ARG A 508 14.38 0.58 2.75
CA ARG A 508 14.82 -0.18 1.57
C ARG A 508 15.50 0.72 0.53
N ARG A 509 14.98 1.92 0.28
CA ARG A 509 15.62 2.90 -0.63
C ARG A 509 16.98 3.35 -0.11
N MET A 510 17.08 3.68 1.19
CA MET A 510 18.34 4.11 1.79
C MET A 510 19.42 3.02 1.70
N ARG A 511 19.07 1.74 1.96
CA ARG A 511 20.00 0.61 1.80
C ARG A 511 20.46 0.42 0.36
N LYS A 512 19.56 0.54 -0.62
CA LYS A 512 19.93 0.44 -2.04
C LYS A 512 20.89 1.56 -2.46
N THR A 513 20.61 2.80 -2.08
CA THR A 513 21.49 3.94 -2.37
C THR A 513 22.87 3.77 -1.74
N ALA A 514 22.95 3.29 -0.48
CA ALA A 514 24.20 2.99 0.19
C ALA A 514 25.00 1.89 -0.54
N ALA A 515 24.35 0.82 -0.98
CA ALA A 515 24.99 -0.26 -1.74
C ALA A 515 25.52 0.20 -3.10
N ASP A 516 24.71 0.95 -3.86
CA ASP A 516 25.09 1.47 -5.18
C ASP A 516 26.30 2.43 -5.09
N GLN A 517 26.32 3.30 -4.08
CA GLN A 517 27.44 4.21 -3.82
C GLN A 517 28.72 3.45 -3.43
N THR A 518 28.60 2.42 -2.60
CA THR A 518 29.73 1.58 -2.16
C THR A 518 30.35 0.83 -3.34
N ALA A 519 29.53 0.17 -4.16
CA ALA A 519 30.01 -0.58 -5.33
C ALA A 519 30.71 0.32 -6.37
N THR A 520 30.17 1.53 -6.60
CA THR A 520 30.77 2.50 -7.53
C THR A 520 32.14 2.95 -7.05
N LEU A 521 32.26 3.30 -5.76
CA LEU A 521 33.53 3.75 -5.18
C LEU A 521 34.57 2.62 -5.13
N GLN A 522 34.14 1.40 -4.78
CA GLN A 522 35.00 0.21 -4.78
C GLN A 522 35.62 -0.05 -6.15
N THR A 523 34.84 0.12 -7.23
CA THR A 523 35.33 -0.04 -8.61
C THR A 523 36.40 1.01 -8.96
N LEU A 524 36.18 2.28 -8.56
CA LEU A 524 37.15 3.36 -8.77
C LEU A 524 38.44 3.16 -7.98
N VAL A 525 38.34 2.73 -6.72
CA VAL A 525 39.48 2.43 -5.84
C VAL A 525 40.32 1.30 -6.43
N SER A 526 39.68 0.20 -6.83
CA SER A 526 40.34 -0.97 -7.43
C SER A 526 41.10 -0.61 -8.71
N LYS A 527 40.48 0.19 -9.60
CA LYS A 527 41.10 0.63 -10.85
C LYS A 527 42.37 1.45 -10.60
N ASN A 528 42.30 2.46 -9.74
CA ASN A 528 43.42 3.36 -9.49
C ASN A 528 44.55 2.70 -8.68
N LEU A 529 44.21 1.80 -7.75
CA LEU A 529 45.20 0.97 -7.04
C LEU A 529 45.96 0.05 -8.00
N ASN A 530 45.27 -0.58 -8.96
CA ASN A 530 45.93 -1.39 -9.98
C ASN A 530 46.91 -0.56 -10.83
N THR A 531 46.52 0.65 -11.23
CA THR A 531 47.41 1.57 -11.97
C THR A 531 48.63 1.96 -11.14
N ALA A 532 48.45 2.36 -9.88
CA ALA A 532 49.54 2.73 -8.98
C ALA A 532 50.50 1.55 -8.66
N THR A 533 49.98 0.32 -8.65
CA THR A 533 50.76 -0.87 -8.31
C THR A 533 51.58 -1.38 -9.50
N HIS A 534 50.97 -1.45 -10.69
CA HIS A 534 51.54 -2.14 -11.86
C HIS A 534 52.15 -1.22 -12.93
N THR A 535 51.79 0.07 -12.96
CA THR A 535 52.32 1.02 -13.93
C THR A 535 53.22 2.01 -13.22
N ALA A 536 54.54 1.83 -13.31
CA ALA A 536 55.48 2.82 -12.80
C ALA A 536 55.49 4.04 -13.73
N PRO A 537 55.21 5.27 -13.23
CA PRO A 537 55.35 6.48 -14.02
C PRO A 537 56.77 6.66 -14.57
N GLU A 538 56.89 7.16 -15.80
CA GLU A 538 58.19 7.41 -16.45
C GLU A 538 58.84 8.71 -15.98
N ASP A 539 58.04 9.65 -15.47
CA ASP A 539 58.47 10.95 -14.96
C ASP A 539 57.85 11.29 -13.60
N ILE A 540 58.36 12.35 -12.97
CA ILE A 540 57.89 12.80 -11.65
C ILE A 540 56.44 13.31 -11.66
N LEU A 541 55.96 13.82 -12.80
CA LEU A 541 54.60 14.35 -12.97
C LEU A 541 53.56 13.23 -12.82
N GLY A 542 53.82 12.05 -13.39
CA GLY A 542 52.93 10.90 -13.24
C GLY A 542 52.87 10.36 -11.81
N PHE A 543 53.94 10.47 -11.02
CA PHE A 543 53.91 10.13 -9.59
C PHE A 543 53.03 11.10 -8.79
N VAL A 544 53.16 12.40 -9.02
CA VAL A 544 52.35 13.44 -8.35
C VAL A 544 50.86 13.27 -8.68
N GLN A 545 50.53 12.98 -9.94
CA GLN A 545 49.15 12.83 -10.38
C GLN A 545 48.46 11.61 -9.75
N LEU A 546 49.11 10.45 -9.71
CA LEU A 546 48.57 9.24 -9.08
C LEU A 546 48.41 9.38 -7.56
N LEU A 547 49.37 10.02 -6.87
CA LEU A 547 49.28 10.29 -5.44
C LEU A 547 48.11 11.23 -5.10
N THR A 548 47.83 12.20 -5.97
CA THR A 548 46.68 13.11 -5.83
C THR A 548 45.36 12.34 -5.93
N THR A 549 45.21 11.52 -6.98
CA THR A 549 44.00 10.72 -7.20
C THR A 549 43.72 9.76 -6.04
N LEU A 550 44.74 9.08 -5.51
CA LEU A 550 44.57 8.19 -4.36
C LEU A 550 44.16 8.96 -3.09
N ARG A 551 44.67 10.18 -2.90
CA ARG A 551 44.30 11.05 -1.77
C ARG A 551 42.86 11.55 -1.86
N GLU A 552 42.38 11.89 -3.06
CA GLU A 552 40.97 12.26 -3.31
C GLU A 552 40.02 11.07 -3.05
N LEU A 553 40.37 9.89 -3.56
CA LEU A 553 39.59 8.67 -3.32
C LEU A 553 39.50 8.35 -1.82
N ARG A 554 40.59 8.54 -1.07
CA ARG A 554 40.57 8.40 0.39
C ARG A 554 39.58 9.36 1.07
N GLY A 555 39.50 10.61 0.60
CA GLY A 555 38.50 11.58 1.07
C GLY A 555 37.06 11.13 0.80
N GLN A 556 36.80 10.54 -0.38
CA GLN A 556 35.49 9.99 -0.74
C GLN A 556 35.12 8.76 0.12
N ILE A 557 36.09 7.90 0.44
CA ILE A 557 35.88 6.74 1.35
C ILE A 557 35.47 7.21 2.75
N ILE A 558 36.13 8.27 3.27
CA ILE A 558 35.78 8.84 4.58
C ILE A 558 34.37 9.43 4.56
N ALA A 559 33.98 10.14 3.50
CA ALA A 559 32.62 10.67 3.37
C ALA A 559 31.56 9.55 3.29
N LEU A 560 31.86 8.45 2.61
CA LEU A 560 30.97 7.27 2.52
C LEU A 560 30.71 6.63 3.90
N ARG A 561 31.64 6.80 4.86
CA ARG A 561 31.49 6.35 6.25
C ARG A 561 30.38 7.07 7.00
N GLU A 562 30.03 8.30 6.61
CA GLU A 562 28.93 9.07 7.22
C GLU A 562 27.56 8.73 6.63
N VAL A 563 27.51 7.97 5.53
CA VAL A 563 26.26 7.52 4.91
C VAL A 563 25.66 6.38 5.74
N ARG A 564 24.38 6.47 6.09
CA ARG A 564 23.69 5.41 6.85
C ARG A 564 23.57 4.13 6.02
N TYR A 565 23.72 2.98 6.69
CA TYR A 565 23.58 1.63 6.12
C TYR A 565 24.71 1.17 5.17
N THR A 566 25.87 1.84 5.17
CA THR A 566 27.09 1.33 4.53
C THR A 566 27.81 0.32 5.42
N ASP A 567 28.51 -0.64 4.82
CA ASP A 567 29.29 -1.64 5.56
C ASP A 567 30.62 -1.03 6.03
N ALA A 568 30.74 -0.84 7.35
CA ALA A 568 31.95 -0.29 7.95
C ALA A 568 33.20 -1.15 7.67
N ALA A 569 33.05 -2.48 7.59
CA ALA A 569 34.17 -3.37 7.32
C ALA A 569 34.68 -3.23 5.88
N GLU A 570 33.78 -3.05 4.90
CA GLU A 570 34.19 -2.78 3.51
C GLU A 570 34.86 -1.41 3.36
N ILE A 571 34.35 -0.39 4.05
CA ILE A 571 34.93 0.97 4.05
C ILE A 571 36.33 0.95 4.67
N ASP A 572 36.49 0.31 5.82
CA ASP A 572 37.79 0.19 6.49
C ASP A 572 38.79 -0.59 5.64
N ALA A 573 38.34 -1.64 4.92
CA ALA A 573 39.17 -2.37 3.97
C ALA A 573 39.62 -1.50 2.78
N MET A 574 38.73 -0.67 2.23
CA MET A 574 39.06 0.28 1.15
C MET A 574 40.04 1.36 1.62
N ASP A 575 39.84 1.95 2.81
CA ASP A 575 40.76 2.95 3.36
C ASP A 575 42.16 2.35 3.58
N LEU A 576 42.23 1.14 4.13
CA LEU A 576 43.48 0.43 4.33
C LEU A 576 44.20 0.15 3.00
N ALA A 577 43.47 -0.35 1.99
CA ALA A 577 44.05 -0.63 0.67
C ALA A 577 44.58 0.63 -0.01
N VAL A 578 43.85 1.75 0.07
CA VAL A 578 44.31 3.05 -0.46
C VAL A 578 45.52 3.56 0.31
N ALA A 579 45.54 3.45 1.64
CA ALA A 579 46.68 3.85 2.46
C ALA A 579 47.95 3.06 2.10
N GLU A 580 47.86 1.73 2.00
CA GLU A 580 48.98 0.89 1.57
C GLU A 580 49.45 1.20 0.14
N GLY A 581 48.51 1.50 -0.76
CA GLY A 581 48.80 1.90 -2.14
C GLY A 581 49.56 3.22 -2.20
N VAL A 582 49.15 4.20 -1.39
CA VAL A 582 49.85 5.48 -1.23
C VAL A 582 51.26 5.26 -0.69
N ASP A 583 51.45 4.44 0.35
CA ASP A 583 52.76 4.15 0.93
C ASP A 583 53.72 3.52 -0.10
N LYS A 584 53.27 2.49 -0.83
CA LYS A 584 54.07 1.83 -1.88
C LYS A 584 54.44 2.76 -3.03
N LEU A 585 53.50 3.59 -3.49
CA LEU A 585 53.74 4.56 -4.55
C LEU A 585 54.71 5.67 -4.09
N SER A 586 54.58 6.06 -2.83
CA SER A 586 55.43 7.05 -2.15
C SER A 586 56.88 6.55 -2.05
N GLU A 587 57.12 5.28 -1.68
CA GLU A 587 58.47 4.67 -1.70
C GLU A 587 59.10 4.66 -3.11
N LYS A 588 58.32 4.31 -4.14
CA LYS A 588 58.78 4.34 -5.54
C LYS A 588 59.11 5.77 -6.00
N CYS A 589 58.33 6.76 -5.56
CA CYS A 589 58.56 8.18 -5.84
C CYS A 589 59.87 8.66 -5.19
N VAL A 590 60.16 8.27 -3.95
CA VAL A 590 61.46 8.55 -3.29
C VAL A 590 62.62 7.98 -4.10
N ALA A 591 62.54 6.69 -4.46
CA ALA A 591 63.58 6.04 -5.24
C ALA A 591 63.82 6.73 -6.61
N PHE A 592 62.77 7.30 -7.20
CA PHE A 592 62.89 8.09 -8.42
C PHE A 592 63.55 9.45 -8.16
N LEU A 593 63.15 10.17 -7.11
CA LEU A 593 63.67 11.51 -6.74
C LEU A 593 65.16 11.53 -6.39
N LEU A 594 65.74 10.38 -6.00
CA LEU A 594 67.19 10.25 -5.75
C LEU A 594 68.05 10.28 -7.02
N LYS A 595 67.44 10.14 -8.21
CA LYS A 595 68.15 10.25 -9.48
C LYS A 595 68.45 11.73 -9.80
N PRO A 596 69.66 12.07 -10.27
CA PRO A 596 70.02 13.45 -10.58
C PRO A 596 69.15 14.09 -11.67
N GLU A 597 68.57 13.30 -12.57
CA GLU A 597 67.68 13.74 -13.65
C GLU A 597 66.19 13.85 -13.23
N ALA A 598 65.83 13.48 -11.99
CA ALA A 598 64.42 13.33 -11.58
C ALA A 598 63.61 14.63 -11.65
N LEU A 599 64.28 15.77 -11.50
CA LEU A 599 63.70 17.11 -11.51
C LEU A 599 63.83 17.82 -12.87
N ASP A 600 64.42 17.18 -13.88
CA ASP A 600 64.62 17.76 -15.20
C ASP A 600 63.34 18.17 -15.93
N PRO A 601 62.19 17.46 -15.79
CA PRO A 601 60.92 17.92 -16.35
C PRO A 601 60.55 19.34 -15.88
N TYR A 602 60.72 19.63 -14.57
CA TYR A 602 60.49 20.96 -14.01
C TYR A 602 61.54 21.98 -14.46
N ARG A 603 62.83 21.59 -14.55
CA ARG A 603 63.87 22.47 -15.10
C ARG A 603 63.54 22.91 -16.54
N LYS A 604 63.09 21.98 -17.38
CA LYS A 604 62.70 22.25 -18.77
C LYS A 604 61.47 23.16 -18.84
N GLN A 605 60.42 22.87 -18.08
CA GLN A 605 59.22 23.72 -18.04
C GLN A 605 59.53 25.15 -17.59
N ILE A 606 60.34 25.33 -16.54
CA ILE A 606 60.73 26.67 -16.05
C ILE A 606 61.59 27.41 -17.09
N ALA A 607 62.53 26.73 -17.75
CA ALA A 607 63.38 27.34 -18.78
C ALA A 607 62.59 27.74 -20.05
N GLU A 608 61.63 26.90 -20.47
CA GLU A 608 60.72 27.22 -21.58
C GLU A 608 59.86 28.45 -21.25
N GLN A 609 59.29 28.52 -20.04
CA GLN A 609 58.54 29.69 -19.61
C GLN A 609 59.42 30.93 -19.53
N GLN A 610 60.67 30.82 -19.03
CA GLN A 610 61.63 31.93 -18.97
C GLN A 610 61.93 32.54 -20.35
N ALA A 611 62.12 31.69 -21.37
CA ALA A 611 62.36 32.16 -22.74
C ALA A 611 61.15 32.89 -23.35
N ARG A 612 59.91 32.49 -22.98
CA ARG A 612 58.68 33.17 -23.40
C ARG A 612 58.56 34.58 -22.82
N VAL A 613 59.01 34.82 -21.59
CA VAL A 613 58.83 36.11 -20.88
C VAL A 613 59.38 37.32 -21.65
N SER A 614 60.55 37.18 -22.30
CA SER A 614 61.19 38.28 -23.04
C SER A 614 60.48 38.65 -24.36
N ALA A 615 59.64 37.78 -24.90
CA ALA A 615 58.96 37.96 -26.18
C ALA A 615 57.50 38.43 -26.03
N LEU A 616 57.02 38.65 -24.80
CA LEU A 616 55.64 39.02 -24.51
C LEU A 616 55.30 40.41 -25.03
N ALA A 617 54.23 40.49 -25.84
CA ALA A 617 53.71 41.73 -26.42
C ALA A 617 52.34 42.14 -25.86
N LYS A 618 51.59 41.21 -25.24
CA LYS A 618 50.24 41.43 -24.70
C LYS A 618 50.12 40.89 -23.27
N VAL A 619 49.23 41.47 -22.47
CA VAL A 619 48.93 40.96 -21.11
C VAL A 619 48.37 39.53 -21.13
N THR A 620 47.59 39.15 -22.15
CA THR A 620 47.03 37.78 -22.29
C THR A 620 48.10 36.71 -22.48
N GLU A 621 49.19 37.03 -23.19
CA GLU A 621 50.32 36.12 -23.37
C GLU A 621 51.10 35.95 -22.05
N ALA A 622 51.07 36.98 -21.19
CA ALA A 622 51.68 36.94 -19.86
C ALA A 622 50.86 36.08 -18.87
N GLU A 623 49.52 36.13 -18.94
CA GLU A 623 48.61 35.29 -18.12
C GLU A 623 48.77 33.79 -18.43
N GLU A 624 48.98 33.41 -19.70
CA GLU A 624 49.26 32.02 -20.08
C GLU A 624 50.55 31.49 -19.44
N VAL A 625 51.61 32.31 -19.45
CA VAL A 625 52.90 31.98 -18.82
C VAL A 625 52.76 31.96 -17.30
N GLU A 626 51.97 32.86 -16.71
CA GLU A 626 51.68 32.89 -15.28
C GLU A 626 50.92 31.65 -14.81
N THR A 627 49.93 31.19 -15.57
CA THR A 627 49.15 29.97 -15.29
C THR A 627 50.05 28.73 -15.36
N ALA A 628 50.93 28.65 -16.36
CA ALA A 628 51.89 27.56 -16.49
C ALA A 628 52.90 27.53 -15.32
N LEU A 629 53.38 28.70 -14.88
CA LEU A 629 54.27 28.82 -13.71
C LEU A 629 53.52 28.52 -12.39
N ALA A 630 52.25 28.88 -12.27
CA ALA A 630 51.42 28.56 -11.11
C ALA A 630 51.15 27.06 -10.99
N LYS A 631 50.86 26.39 -12.11
CA LYS A 631 50.76 24.93 -12.17
C LYS A 631 52.06 24.27 -11.72
N SER A 632 53.19 24.70 -12.25
CA SER A 632 54.53 24.19 -11.86
C SER A 632 54.83 24.43 -10.37
N SER A 633 54.39 25.57 -9.81
CA SER A 633 54.53 25.90 -8.39
C SER A 633 53.69 24.98 -7.50
N SER A 634 52.42 24.74 -7.84
CA SER A 634 51.52 23.84 -7.11
C SER A 634 52.04 22.39 -7.10
N GLU A 635 52.53 21.92 -8.25
CA GLU A 635 53.11 20.59 -8.36
C GLU A 635 54.40 20.46 -7.52
N LEU A 636 55.24 21.50 -7.46
CA LEU A 636 56.44 21.54 -6.60
C LEU A 636 56.11 21.66 -5.09
N GLU A 637 55.05 22.38 -4.72
CA GLU A 637 54.54 22.42 -3.34
C GLU A 637 54.02 21.06 -2.90
N MET A 638 53.26 20.39 -3.77
CA MET A 638 52.78 19.03 -3.52
C MET A 638 53.95 18.05 -3.41
N LEU A 639 54.96 18.15 -4.28
CA LEU A 639 56.19 17.38 -4.19
C LEU A 639 56.90 17.60 -2.85
N THR A 640 56.95 18.85 -2.36
CA THR A 640 57.54 19.21 -1.05
C THR A 640 56.73 18.61 0.10
N ALA A 641 55.39 18.65 0.03
CA ALA A 641 54.51 18.03 1.02
C ALA A 641 54.65 16.49 1.04
N ILE A 642 54.82 15.87 -0.14
CA ILE A 642 55.08 14.43 -0.27
C ILE A 642 56.45 14.10 0.37
N VAL A 643 57.52 14.82 0.01
CA VAL A 643 58.88 14.61 0.54
C VAL A 643 58.97 14.82 2.06
N SER A 644 58.21 15.78 2.61
CA SER A 644 58.16 16.01 4.06
C SER A 644 57.31 14.99 4.83
N GLY A 645 56.31 14.38 4.18
CA GLY A 645 55.49 13.30 4.75
C GLY A 645 56.13 11.91 4.65
N LEU A 646 57.15 11.75 3.80
CA LEU A 646 57.88 10.51 3.56
C LEU A 646 58.88 10.20 4.69
N LYS A 647 58.84 8.99 5.23
CA LYS A 647 59.86 8.49 6.17
C LYS A 647 61.13 8.05 5.42
N ILE A 648 61.92 9.01 4.97
CA ILE A 648 63.22 8.75 4.33
C ILE A 648 64.24 8.42 5.44
N LYS A 649 64.91 7.26 5.34
CA LYS A 649 65.84 6.77 6.38
C LYS A 649 67.12 7.61 6.45
N ASP A 650 67.51 8.24 5.36
CA ASP A 650 68.72 9.06 5.25
C ASP A 650 68.35 10.55 5.22
N ALA A 651 68.73 11.27 6.29
CA ALA A 651 68.51 12.71 6.40
C ALA A 651 69.28 13.52 5.34
N THR A 652 70.42 13.00 4.86
CA THR A 652 71.23 13.62 3.81
C THR A 652 70.55 13.54 2.43
N GLU A 653 69.87 12.43 2.14
CA GLU A 653 69.07 12.28 0.91
C GLU A 653 67.86 13.22 0.88
N THR A 654 67.16 13.34 2.02
CA THR A 654 66.04 14.28 2.21
C THR A 654 66.50 15.72 1.96
N THR A 655 67.65 16.08 2.52
CA THR A 655 68.24 17.42 2.35
C THR A 655 68.56 17.70 0.89
N ARG A 656 69.12 16.73 0.16
CA ARG A 656 69.46 16.87 -1.27
C ARG A 656 68.24 17.08 -2.16
N ILE A 657 67.14 16.37 -1.88
CA ILE A 657 65.86 16.54 -2.61
C ILE A 657 65.28 17.93 -2.31
N ILE A 658 65.24 18.34 -1.04
CA ILE A 658 64.72 19.65 -0.63
C ILE A 658 65.56 20.80 -1.21
N GLU A 659 66.89 20.68 -1.26
CA GLU A 659 67.75 21.66 -1.92
C GLU A 659 67.50 21.75 -3.43
N GLY A 660 67.28 20.61 -4.09
CA GLY A 660 66.90 20.53 -5.51
C GLY A 660 65.57 21.21 -5.81
N ILE A 661 64.58 21.00 -4.94
CA ILE A 661 63.27 21.66 -5.03
C ILE A 661 63.39 23.15 -4.70
N SER A 662 64.20 23.52 -3.70
CA SER A 662 64.44 24.92 -3.31
C SER A 662 65.13 25.71 -4.43
N THR A 663 66.05 25.07 -5.16
CA THR A 663 66.67 25.69 -6.35
C THR A 663 65.68 25.87 -7.49
N LEU A 664 64.75 24.92 -7.71
CA LEU A 664 63.66 25.09 -8.66
C LEU A 664 62.69 26.22 -8.23
N PHE A 665 62.34 26.32 -6.94
CA PHE A 665 61.55 27.44 -6.43
C PHE A 665 62.27 28.78 -6.62
N ALA A 666 63.58 28.84 -6.41
CA ALA A 666 64.36 30.04 -6.66
C ALA A 666 64.32 30.44 -8.14
N GLN A 667 64.49 29.47 -9.05
CA GLN A 667 64.37 29.71 -10.50
C GLN A 667 62.96 30.14 -10.90
N LEU A 668 61.93 29.45 -10.40
CA LEU A 668 60.53 29.76 -10.66
C LEU A 668 60.17 31.17 -10.15
N ASN A 669 60.64 31.54 -8.95
CA ASN A 669 60.43 32.87 -8.38
C ASN A 669 61.19 33.95 -9.16
N GLN A 670 62.38 33.66 -9.68
CA GLN A 670 63.11 34.56 -10.56
C GLN A 670 62.34 34.80 -11.87
N VAL A 671 61.81 33.74 -12.50
CA VAL A 671 60.98 33.87 -13.72
C VAL A 671 59.67 34.62 -13.41
N ARG A 672 59.00 34.34 -12.29
CA ARG A 672 57.82 35.08 -11.83
C ARG A 672 58.12 36.56 -11.63
N SER A 673 59.26 36.91 -11.05
CA SER A 673 59.65 38.31 -10.85
C SER A 673 59.85 39.05 -12.17
N VAL A 674 60.53 38.43 -13.14
CA VAL A 674 60.73 38.99 -14.48
C VAL A 674 59.40 39.11 -15.23
N LEU A 675 58.54 38.08 -15.15
CA LEU A 675 57.19 38.09 -15.72
C LEU A 675 56.32 39.18 -15.11
N ARG A 676 56.33 39.36 -13.78
CA ARG A 676 55.57 40.39 -13.07
C ARG A 676 55.98 41.79 -13.50
N ASN A 677 57.28 42.06 -13.63
CA ASN A 677 57.76 43.36 -14.09
C ASN A 677 57.33 43.64 -15.54
N ARG A 678 57.43 42.64 -16.42
CA ARG A 678 57.01 42.77 -17.82
C ARG A 678 55.49 42.91 -17.97
N ARG A 679 54.71 42.19 -17.16
CA ARG A 679 53.24 42.30 -17.08
C ARG A 679 52.84 43.70 -16.62
N ASN A 680 53.48 44.23 -15.57
CA ASN A 680 53.15 45.55 -15.02
C ASN A 680 53.46 46.70 -16.00
N GLU A 681 54.50 46.57 -16.83
CA GLU A 681 54.77 47.51 -17.93
C GLU A 681 53.68 47.47 -19.01
N LEU A 682 53.28 46.27 -19.47
CA LEU A 682 52.24 46.09 -20.49
C LEU A 682 50.84 46.51 -19.97
N ALA A 683 50.53 46.15 -18.73
CA ALA A 683 49.25 46.42 -18.07
C ALA A 683 49.02 47.89 -17.76
N LYS A 684 50.07 48.70 -17.54
CA LYS A 684 49.92 50.16 -17.35
C LYS A 684 49.40 50.88 -18.59
N THR A 685 49.80 50.43 -19.78
CA THR A 685 49.39 51.02 -21.06
C THR A 685 48.09 50.43 -21.61
N GLU A 686 47.83 49.14 -21.43
CA GLU A 686 46.59 48.48 -21.89
C GLU A 686 45.44 48.65 -20.89
N GLY A 687 45.74 48.62 -19.59
CA GLY A 687 44.77 48.56 -18.50
C GLY A 687 43.91 49.82 -18.34
N ALA A 688 44.42 51.01 -18.64
CA ALA A 688 43.64 52.25 -18.51
C ALA A 688 42.50 52.34 -19.54
N ALA A 689 42.77 51.97 -20.80
CA ALA A 689 41.74 51.94 -21.85
C ALA A 689 40.77 50.77 -21.65
N GLN A 690 41.29 49.62 -21.20
CA GLN A 690 40.49 48.43 -20.96
C GLN A 690 39.57 48.57 -19.74
N PHE A 691 40.03 49.18 -18.65
CA PHE A 691 39.24 49.40 -17.44
C PHE A 691 38.02 50.28 -17.72
N GLN A 692 38.19 51.40 -18.42
CA GLN A 692 37.09 52.30 -18.79
C GLN A 692 36.05 51.64 -19.71
N ALA A 693 36.49 50.80 -20.65
CA ALA A 693 35.60 50.02 -21.50
C ALA A 693 34.82 48.95 -20.71
N GLN A 694 35.49 48.25 -19.78
CA GLN A 694 34.88 47.22 -18.94
C GLN A 694 33.91 47.81 -17.90
N LEU A 695 34.25 48.95 -17.29
CA LEU A 695 33.37 49.66 -16.36
C LEU A 695 32.08 50.15 -17.04
N SER A 696 32.18 50.58 -18.30
CA SER A 696 31.03 50.93 -19.13
C SER A 696 30.15 49.71 -19.45
N LEU A 697 30.76 48.57 -19.79
CA LEU A 697 30.05 47.31 -20.05
C LEU A 697 29.39 46.72 -18.79
N LEU A 698 30.05 46.82 -17.63
CA LEU A 698 29.49 46.44 -16.34
C LEU A 698 28.24 47.27 -16.03
N SER A 699 28.32 48.60 -16.20
CA SER A 699 27.18 49.48 -15.98
C SER A 699 25.99 49.15 -16.89
N GLN A 700 26.24 48.80 -18.16
CA GLN A 700 25.20 48.31 -19.07
C GLN A 700 24.65 46.94 -18.67
N SER A 701 25.52 46.03 -18.21
CA SER A 701 25.13 44.69 -17.75
C SER A 701 24.24 44.77 -16.52
N VAL A 702 24.54 45.64 -15.55
CA VAL A 702 23.70 45.90 -14.38
C VAL A 702 22.30 46.33 -14.80
N LEU A 703 22.18 47.27 -15.75
CA LEU A 703 20.88 47.71 -16.26
C LEU A 703 20.10 46.58 -16.94
N ASN A 704 20.75 45.82 -17.83
CA ASN A 704 20.12 44.70 -18.52
C ASN A 704 19.65 43.61 -17.53
N TYR A 705 20.49 43.27 -16.55
CA TYR A 705 20.14 42.28 -15.55
C TYR A 705 19.02 42.77 -14.62
N LEU A 706 18.95 44.07 -14.29
CA LEU A 706 17.83 44.66 -13.56
C LEU A 706 16.51 44.59 -14.35
N GLU A 707 16.55 44.74 -15.68
CA GLU A 707 15.37 44.60 -16.54
C GLU A 707 14.88 43.15 -16.64
N VAL A 708 15.81 42.20 -16.79
CA VAL A 708 15.49 40.76 -16.94
C VAL A 708 15.08 40.12 -15.61
N ALA A 709 15.57 40.67 -14.48
CA ALA A 709 15.19 40.23 -13.14
C ALA A 709 13.72 40.60 -12.84
N THR A 710 12.87 39.61 -13.10
CA THR A 710 11.40 39.67 -13.01
C THR A 710 10.83 38.93 -11.80
N THR A 711 11.68 38.22 -11.05
CA THR A 711 11.33 37.58 -9.78
C THR A 711 12.40 37.89 -8.72
N PRO A 712 12.08 37.82 -7.42
CA PRO A 712 13.04 38.05 -6.34
C PRO A 712 14.28 37.17 -6.45
N GLU A 713 14.09 35.89 -6.80
CA GLU A 713 15.18 34.91 -6.94
C GLU A 713 16.08 35.25 -8.12
N LYS A 714 15.50 35.71 -9.24
CA LYS A 714 16.26 36.21 -10.38
C LYS A 714 17.03 37.48 -10.05
N CYS A 715 16.55 38.33 -9.14
CA CYS A 715 17.33 39.47 -8.65
C CYS A 715 18.59 39.00 -7.92
N ASP A 716 18.48 37.99 -7.05
CA ASP A 716 19.62 37.45 -6.32
C ASP A 716 20.62 36.73 -7.27
N GLU A 717 20.11 35.97 -8.24
CA GLU A 717 20.93 35.32 -9.27
C GLU A 717 21.65 36.34 -10.15
N SER A 718 20.94 37.36 -10.64
CA SER A 718 21.51 38.44 -11.43
C SER A 718 22.51 39.28 -10.64
N LEU A 719 22.22 39.58 -9.38
CA LEU A 719 23.15 40.26 -8.49
C LEU A 719 24.41 39.41 -8.31
N THR A 720 24.29 38.11 -8.08
CA THR A 720 25.45 37.21 -7.97
C THR A 720 26.31 37.26 -9.23
N ARG A 721 25.71 37.24 -10.42
CA ARG A 721 26.46 37.35 -11.69
C ARG A 721 27.17 38.70 -11.84
N VAL A 722 26.53 39.80 -11.46
CA VAL A 722 27.15 41.13 -11.44
C VAL A 722 28.29 41.19 -10.41
N MET A 723 28.10 40.60 -9.22
CA MET A 723 29.10 40.55 -8.17
C MET A 723 30.33 39.75 -8.61
N VAL A 724 30.13 38.64 -9.31
CA VAL A 724 31.23 37.88 -9.94
C VAL A 724 31.95 38.74 -10.99
N GLN A 725 31.22 39.47 -11.85
CA GLN A 725 31.87 40.38 -12.81
C GLN A 725 32.67 41.49 -12.11
N ILE A 726 32.18 42.01 -10.99
CA ILE A 726 32.90 43.01 -10.18
C ILE A 726 34.13 42.36 -9.53
N GLU A 727 34.02 41.17 -8.95
CA GLU A 727 35.15 40.44 -8.35
C GLU A 727 36.21 40.04 -9.39
N GLU A 728 35.77 39.65 -10.59
CA GLU A 728 36.65 39.42 -11.75
C GLU A 728 37.39 40.70 -12.13
N MET A 729 36.71 41.86 -12.15
CA MET A 729 37.35 43.16 -12.37
C MET A 729 38.28 43.55 -11.22
N GLU A 730 37.88 43.36 -9.96
CA GLU A 730 38.71 43.62 -8.76
C GLU A 730 39.99 42.79 -8.81
N THR A 731 39.87 41.51 -9.20
CA THR A 731 41.01 40.60 -9.37
C THR A 731 41.90 41.03 -10.53
N ARG A 732 41.29 41.33 -11.69
CA ARG A 732 41.99 41.67 -12.93
C ARG A 732 42.73 43.01 -12.87
N PHE A 733 42.21 43.97 -12.11
CA PHE A 733 42.81 45.31 -11.95
C PHE A 733 43.39 45.55 -10.55
N SER A 734 43.60 44.47 -9.77
CA SER A 734 44.09 44.50 -8.38
C SER A 734 45.43 45.23 -8.17
N ASP A 735 46.25 45.38 -9.22
CA ASP A 735 47.54 46.07 -9.17
C ASP A 735 47.41 47.62 -9.23
N PHE A 736 46.19 48.16 -9.33
CA PHE A 736 45.91 49.60 -9.47
C PHE A 736 44.94 50.09 -8.38
N ASP A 737 45.49 50.65 -7.30
CA ASP A 737 44.72 51.14 -6.15
C ASP A 737 43.62 52.17 -6.52
N GLU A 738 43.83 52.97 -7.57
CA GLU A 738 42.87 53.96 -8.06
C GLU A 738 41.57 53.34 -8.60
N TYR A 739 41.63 52.12 -9.18
CA TYR A 739 40.47 51.42 -9.73
C TYR A 739 39.67 50.68 -8.66
N ALA A 740 40.33 50.26 -7.57
CA ALA A 740 39.67 49.57 -6.46
C ALA A 740 38.59 50.43 -5.79
N ALA A 741 38.86 51.73 -5.59
CA ALA A 741 37.89 52.67 -5.01
C ALA A 741 36.63 52.83 -5.91
N GLU A 742 36.81 52.83 -7.22
CA GLU A 742 35.71 52.97 -8.19
C GLU A 742 34.86 51.69 -8.28
N LEU A 743 35.48 50.51 -8.20
CA LEU A 743 34.79 49.22 -8.17
C LEU A 743 33.97 49.01 -6.88
N ILE A 744 34.50 49.41 -5.72
CA ILE A 744 33.75 49.39 -4.45
C ILE A 744 32.48 50.24 -4.57
N THR A 745 32.60 51.45 -5.13
CA THR A 745 31.45 52.33 -5.35
C THR A 745 30.41 51.66 -6.26
N LYS A 746 30.85 51.03 -7.36
CA LYS A 746 29.94 50.32 -8.28
C LYS A 746 29.29 49.08 -7.65
N ARG A 747 29.99 48.39 -6.76
CA ARG A 747 29.47 47.25 -6.00
C ARG A 747 28.30 47.65 -5.12
N GLU A 748 28.46 48.74 -4.36
CA GLU A 748 27.39 49.29 -3.53
C GLU A 748 26.19 49.76 -4.37
N GLU A 749 26.43 50.45 -5.49
CA GLU A 749 25.36 50.87 -6.41
C GLU A 749 24.56 49.68 -6.96
N ALA A 750 25.24 48.61 -7.39
CA ALA A 750 24.59 47.41 -7.91
C ALA A 750 23.77 46.68 -6.83
N GLN A 751 24.36 46.45 -5.64
CA GLN A 751 23.67 45.81 -4.52
C GLN A 751 22.38 46.57 -4.14
N ASN A 752 22.48 47.88 -3.97
CA ASN A 752 21.33 48.72 -3.63
C ASN A 752 20.23 48.67 -4.71
N ALA A 753 20.62 48.69 -5.99
CA ALA A 753 19.66 48.64 -7.10
C ALA A 753 18.92 47.28 -7.16
N PHE A 754 19.63 46.17 -7.02
CA PHE A 754 19.01 44.83 -7.02
C PHE A 754 18.17 44.58 -5.77
N GLU A 755 18.60 45.05 -4.60
CA GLU A 755 17.82 44.93 -3.36
C GLU A 755 16.51 45.72 -3.45
N SER A 756 16.56 46.96 -3.96
CA SER A 756 15.37 47.77 -4.23
C SER A 756 14.43 47.09 -5.24
N ARG A 757 14.98 46.52 -6.33
CA ARG A 757 14.18 45.79 -7.33
C ARG A 757 13.53 44.54 -6.74
N ARG A 758 14.28 43.76 -5.96
CA ARG A 758 13.79 42.57 -5.26
C ARG A 758 12.65 42.92 -4.31
N GLN A 759 12.82 43.95 -3.49
CA GLN A 759 11.79 44.43 -2.58
C GLN A 759 10.50 44.81 -3.32
N ASN A 760 10.61 45.56 -4.42
CA ASN A 760 9.45 45.93 -5.24
C ASN A 760 8.72 44.71 -5.84
N LEU A 761 9.46 43.70 -6.29
CA LEU A 761 8.87 42.46 -6.83
C LEU A 761 8.19 41.62 -5.74
N THR A 762 8.83 41.50 -4.57
CA THR A 762 8.25 40.83 -3.41
C THR A 762 6.96 41.51 -2.94
N ASP A 763 6.95 42.84 -2.87
CA ASP A 763 5.75 43.60 -2.50
C ASP A 763 4.63 43.44 -3.52
N THR A 764 4.97 43.38 -4.81
CA THR A 764 4.00 43.14 -5.88
C THR A 764 3.40 41.73 -5.80
N LEU A 765 4.24 40.72 -5.53
CA LEU A 765 3.81 39.33 -5.36
C LEU A 765 2.92 39.19 -4.12
N ASN A 766 3.32 39.76 -2.99
CA ASN A 766 2.54 39.75 -1.74
C ASN A 766 1.17 40.41 -1.92
N ARG A 767 1.10 41.57 -2.58
CA ARG A 767 -0.18 42.23 -2.89
C ARG A 767 -1.08 41.36 -3.77
N ARG A 768 -0.51 40.65 -4.74
CA ARG A 768 -1.25 39.72 -5.60
C ARG A 768 -1.79 38.53 -4.82
N CYS A 769 -0.96 37.87 -4.01
CA CYS A 769 -1.38 36.77 -3.14
C CYS A 769 -2.48 37.21 -2.17
N GLN A 770 -2.32 38.38 -1.54
CA GLN A 770 -3.34 38.93 -0.65
C GLN A 770 -4.68 39.19 -1.36
N SER A 771 -4.65 39.76 -2.57
CA SER A 771 -5.86 39.99 -3.38
C SER A 771 -6.58 38.70 -3.78
N LEU A 772 -5.82 37.67 -4.17
CA LEU A 772 -6.34 36.35 -4.50
C LEU A 772 -6.94 35.67 -3.26
N SER A 773 -6.25 35.74 -2.11
CA SER A 773 -6.72 35.20 -0.84
C SER A 773 -8.03 35.87 -0.39
N GLN A 774 -8.11 37.20 -0.39
CA GLN A 774 -9.35 37.92 -0.07
C GLN A 774 -10.50 37.60 -1.04
N SER A 775 -10.20 37.31 -2.30
CA SER A 775 -11.21 36.91 -3.29
C SER A 775 -11.70 35.49 -3.02
N ALA A 776 -10.79 34.58 -2.68
CA ALA A 776 -11.11 33.21 -2.28
C ALA A 776 -11.94 33.18 -0.99
N GLU A 777 -11.63 34.01 0.01
CA GLU A 777 -12.41 34.12 1.24
C GLU A 777 -13.85 34.60 0.99
N ARG A 778 -14.04 35.58 0.10
CA ARG A 778 -15.38 36.04 -0.29
C ARG A 778 -16.20 34.94 -0.98
N ILE A 779 -15.56 34.15 -1.84
CA ILE A 779 -16.20 32.99 -2.48
C ILE A 779 -16.53 31.92 -1.44
N LEU A 780 -15.61 31.62 -0.52
CA LEU A 780 -15.80 30.65 0.54
C LEU A 780 -16.96 31.03 1.48
N SER A 781 -17.09 32.32 1.83
CA SER A 781 -18.23 32.84 2.60
C SER A 781 -19.56 32.64 1.85
N SER A 782 -19.56 32.87 0.54
CA SER A 782 -20.73 32.64 -0.32
C SER A 782 -21.08 31.16 -0.43
N VAL A 783 -20.07 30.28 -0.56
CA VAL A 783 -20.21 28.82 -0.53
C VAL A 783 -20.84 28.39 0.80
N ARG A 784 -20.35 28.88 1.94
CA ARG A 784 -20.92 28.58 3.26
C ARG A 784 -22.41 28.94 3.34
N ASN A 785 -22.78 30.13 2.90
CA ASN A 785 -24.18 30.57 2.92
C ASN A 785 -25.06 29.73 1.99
N ARG A 786 -24.53 29.32 0.84
CA ARG A 786 -25.25 28.46 -0.11
C ARG A 786 -25.45 27.05 0.45
N LEU A 787 -24.43 26.47 1.08
CA LEU A 787 -24.53 25.14 1.68
C LEU A 787 -25.56 25.07 2.81
N ALA A 788 -25.70 26.14 3.59
CA ALA A 788 -26.68 26.24 4.68
C ALA A 788 -28.15 26.19 4.22
N ALA A 789 -28.42 26.42 2.93
CA ALA A 789 -29.76 26.40 2.34
C ALA A 789 -30.18 25.01 1.83
N PHE A 790 -29.26 24.05 1.71
CA PHE A 790 -29.60 22.70 1.26
C PHE A 790 -30.29 21.90 2.36
N ALA A 791 -31.23 21.05 1.96
CA ALA A 791 -32.03 20.26 2.89
C ALA A 791 -31.55 18.80 2.97
N LYS A 792 -30.74 18.36 2.00
CA LYS A 792 -30.26 16.98 1.90
C LYS A 792 -28.75 16.90 1.70
N PRO A 793 -28.05 15.92 2.30
CA PRO A 793 -26.62 15.70 2.11
C PRO A 793 -26.21 15.53 0.63
N GLU A 794 -27.04 14.87 -0.18
CA GLU A 794 -26.74 14.58 -1.59
C GLU A 794 -26.68 15.86 -2.44
N GLU A 795 -27.48 16.88 -2.08
CA GLU A 795 -27.48 18.19 -2.74
C GLU A 795 -26.17 18.94 -2.47
N VAL A 796 -25.64 18.87 -1.24
CA VAL A 796 -24.34 19.45 -0.87
C VAL A 796 -23.22 18.81 -1.67
N HIS A 797 -23.18 17.48 -1.74
CA HIS A 797 -22.14 16.77 -2.48
C HIS A 797 -22.19 17.05 -3.99
N SER A 798 -23.40 17.02 -4.57
CA SER A 798 -23.60 17.29 -6.00
C SER A 798 -23.21 18.72 -6.37
N TRP A 799 -23.58 19.70 -5.53
CA TRP A 799 -23.25 21.10 -5.77
C TRP A 799 -21.76 21.39 -5.59
N LEU A 800 -21.10 20.86 -4.54
CA LEU A 800 -19.65 21.02 -4.35
C LEU A 800 -18.80 20.35 -5.45
N ALA A 801 -19.35 19.34 -6.12
CA ALA A 801 -18.70 18.69 -7.26
C ALA A 801 -18.84 19.49 -8.56
N GLY A 802 -20.02 20.07 -8.82
CA GLY A 802 -20.35 20.67 -10.12
C GLY A 802 -20.40 22.20 -10.19
N ASP A 803 -20.37 22.92 -9.07
CA ASP A 803 -20.58 24.37 -9.06
C ASP A 803 -19.33 25.19 -9.47
N ALA A 804 -19.56 26.20 -10.32
CA ALA A 804 -18.53 27.06 -10.87
C ALA A 804 -17.83 27.95 -9.81
N MET A 805 -18.51 28.34 -8.72
CA MET A 805 -17.89 29.09 -7.63
C MET A 805 -16.90 28.21 -6.86
N VAL A 806 -17.24 26.94 -6.65
CA VAL A 806 -16.36 25.98 -5.96
C VAL A 806 -15.15 25.63 -6.84
N ALA A 807 -15.37 25.45 -8.15
CA ALA A 807 -14.27 25.31 -9.12
C ALA A 807 -13.35 26.53 -9.09
N LYS A 808 -13.91 27.74 -9.17
CA LYS A 808 -13.14 29.00 -9.09
C LYS A 808 -12.37 29.15 -7.78
N LEU A 809 -12.93 28.71 -6.64
CA LEU A 809 -12.22 28.70 -5.37
C LEU A 809 -11.01 27.75 -5.40
N ARG A 810 -11.18 26.54 -5.97
CA ARG A 810 -10.07 25.59 -6.16
C ARG A 810 -9.00 26.14 -7.10
N ASP A 811 -9.39 26.86 -8.15
CA ASP A 811 -8.47 27.52 -9.07
C ASP A 811 -7.65 28.62 -8.37
N LEU A 812 -8.29 29.46 -7.55
CA LEU A 812 -7.59 30.49 -6.76
C LEU A 812 -6.61 29.88 -5.75
N ILE A 813 -6.99 28.78 -5.10
CA ILE A 813 -6.10 28.01 -4.21
C ILE A 813 -4.90 27.47 -5.00
N ALA A 814 -5.13 26.94 -6.20
CA ALA A 814 -4.06 26.45 -7.07
C ALA A 814 -3.15 27.60 -7.58
N GLU A 815 -3.71 28.77 -7.86
CA GLU A 815 -2.95 29.96 -8.26
C GLU A 815 -2.06 30.48 -7.10
N LEU A 816 -2.58 30.52 -5.87
CA LEU A 816 -1.80 30.85 -4.67
C LEU A 816 -0.62 29.90 -4.47
N ARG A 817 -0.83 28.58 -4.65
CA ARG A 817 0.25 27.59 -4.61
C ARG A 817 1.31 27.82 -5.69
N LYS A 818 0.87 28.16 -6.91
CA LYS A 818 1.79 28.47 -8.03
C LYS A 818 2.62 29.73 -7.76
N LEU A 819 2.06 30.70 -7.02
CA LEU A 819 2.73 31.93 -6.63
C LEU A 819 3.62 31.78 -5.37
N GLY A 820 3.65 30.61 -4.74
CA GLY A 820 4.50 30.32 -3.57
C GLY A 820 3.86 30.61 -2.21
N ASP A 821 2.60 31.08 -2.15
CA ASP A 821 1.87 31.29 -0.89
C ASP A 821 1.08 30.02 -0.50
N SER A 822 1.83 28.99 -0.07
CA SER A 822 1.27 27.70 0.33
C SER A 822 0.44 27.78 1.60
N VAL A 823 0.81 28.66 2.54
CA VAL A 823 0.13 28.81 3.84
C VAL A 823 -1.31 29.28 3.65
N SER A 824 -1.52 30.36 2.90
CA SER A 824 -2.86 30.87 2.60
C SER A 824 -3.70 29.85 1.80
N ALA A 825 -3.07 29.15 0.86
CA ALA A 825 -3.74 28.13 0.06
C ALA A 825 -4.23 26.94 0.90
N ASP A 826 -3.39 26.45 1.82
CA ASP A 826 -3.71 25.32 2.69
C ASP A 826 -4.76 25.70 3.75
N GLU A 827 -4.71 26.92 4.27
CA GLU A 827 -5.75 27.47 5.15
C GLU A 827 -7.12 27.49 4.43
N LEU A 828 -7.18 28.06 3.22
CA LEU A 828 -8.41 28.13 2.42
C LEU A 828 -8.95 26.75 2.07
N GLN A 829 -8.07 25.80 1.71
CA GLN A 829 -8.49 24.42 1.44
C GLN A 829 -9.06 23.74 2.69
N THR A 830 -8.43 23.94 3.84
CA THR A 830 -8.90 23.39 5.12
C THR A 830 -10.25 23.98 5.52
N ARG A 831 -10.42 25.29 5.38
CA ARG A 831 -11.69 25.97 5.67
C ARG A 831 -12.80 25.53 4.72
N LEU A 832 -12.52 25.26 3.44
CA LEU A 832 -13.49 24.67 2.50
C LEU A 832 -13.97 23.29 2.95
N LYS A 833 -13.05 22.41 3.38
CA LYS A 833 -13.41 21.09 3.94
C LYS A 833 -14.24 21.21 5.21
N THR A 834 -13.86 22.13 6.09
CA THR A 834 -14.57 22.39 7.35
C THR A 834 -16.00 22.85 7.07
N VAL A 835 -16.18 23.82 6.17
CA VAL A 835 -17.50 24.31 5.74
C VAL A 835 -18.38 23.20 5.16
N GLN A 836 -17.81 22.27 4.40
CA GLN A 836 -18.53 21.08 3.91
C GLN A 836 -19.00 20.18 5.06
N GLN A 837 -18.11 19.84 5.99
CA GLN A 837 -18.43 18.96 7.11
C GLN A 837 -19.48 19.56 8.04
N ASP A 838 -19.32 20.84 8.41
CA ASP A 838 -20.26 21.57 9.26
C ASP A 838 -21.65 21.65 8.62
N SER A 839 -21.72 21.88 7.31
CA SER A 839 -23.01 21.95 6.60
C SER A 839 -23.72 20.60 6.59
N LEU A 840 -23.00 19.51 6.32
CA LEU A 840 -23.58 18.15 6.36
C LEU A 840 -24.09 17.79 7.76
N LYS A 841 -23.35 18.16 8.80
CA LYS A 841 -23.77 17.98 10.18
C LYS A 841 -25.04 18.76 10.50
N GLN A 842 -25.09 20.04 10.16
CA GLN A 842 -26.29 20.87 10.38
C GLN A 842 -27.53 20.34 9.65
N ILE A 843 -27.36 19.80 8.44
CA ILE A 843 -28.46 19.18 7.70
C ILE A 843 -28.98 17.93 8.42
N ARG A 844 -28.07 17.07 8.90
CA ARG A 844 -28.42 15.87 9.66
C ARG A 844 -29.15 16.23 10.96
N ASP A 845 -28.60 17.16 11.73
CA ASP A 845 -29.19 17.63 12.98
C ASP A 845 -30.61 18.20 12.74
N LYS A 846 -30.80 18.98 11.66
CA LYS A 846 -32.12 19.48 11.26
C LYS A 846 -33.07 18.34 10.85
N ALA A 847 -32.61 17.35 10.09
CA ALA A 847 -33.44 16.23 9.65
C ALA A 847 -33.91 15.35 10.82
N GLU A 848 -33.11 15.23 11.88
CA GLU A 848 -33.47 14.49 13.09
C GLU A 848 -34.43 15.26 14.00
N LEU A 849 -34.31 16.60 14.06
CA LEU A 849 -35.12 17.44 14.96
C LEU A 849 -36.49 17.81 14.38
N PHE A 850 -36.59 18.02 13.06
CA PHE A 850 -37.78 18.57 12.41
C PHE A 850 -38.59 17.50 11.67
N VAL A 851 -39.90 17.46 11.91
CA VAL A 851 -40.84 16.48 11.35
C VAL A 851 -41.94 17.23 10.57
N ASP A 852 -42.62 16.55 9.63
CA ASP A 852 -43.76 17.09 8.86
C ASP A 852 -43.43 18.40 8.08
N GLY A 853 -42.33 18.44 7.31
CA GLY A 853 -41.97 19.60 6.47
C GLY A 853 -41.31 20.77 7.22
N GLY A 854 -41.06 20.60 8.52
CA GLY A 854 -40.23 21.50 9.32
C GLY A 854 -40.96 22.51 10.19
N ASP A 855 -42.28 22.40 10.30
CA ASP A 855 -43.09 23.26 11.17
C ASP A 855 -43.25 22.69 12.59
N LEU A 856 -42.80 21.45 12.81
CA LEU A 856 -42.86 20.74 14.09
C LEU A 856 -41.47 20.21 14.47
N ILE A 857 -41.03 20.46 15.70
CA ILE A 857 -39.90 19.75 16.32
C ILE A 857 -40.44 18.60 17.15
N GLN A 858 -39.87 17.41 17.00
CA GLN A 858 -40.25 16.23 17.79
C GLN A 858 -39.15 15.89 18.82
N LEU A 859 -39.48 16.02 20.10
CA LEU A 859 -38.59 15.61 21.20
C LEU A 859 -39.27 14.45 21.94
N GLY A 860 -38.79 13.23 21.69
CA GLY A 860 -39.41 12.01 22.17
C GLY A 860 -40.81 11.81 21.59
N ARG A 861 -41.84 11.82 22.46
CA ARG A 861 -43.25 11.65 22.07
C ARG A 861 -44.00 12.98 21.87
N HIS A 862 -43.37 14.11 22.16
CA HIS A 862 -44.03 15.43 22.11
C HIS A 862 -43.64 16.17 20.83
N LYS A 863 -44.63 16.78 20.17
CA LYS A 863 -44.44 17.65 19.00
C LYS A 863 -44.67 19.11 19.41
N PHE A 864 -43.76 19.99 18.99
CA PHE A 864 -43.81 21.43 19.27
C PHE A 864 -43.85 22.22 17.96
N SER A 865 -44.82 23.12 17.81
CA SER A 865 -44.85 24.03 16.67
C SER A 865 -43.71 25.04 16.74
N VAL A 866 -43.00 25.21 15.64
CA VAL A 866 -41.87 26.14 15.55
C VAL A 866 -42.28 27.36 14.77
N ASN A 867 -42.13 28.54 15.39
CA ASN A 867 -42.25 29.78 14.63
C ASN A 867 -40.96 30.03 13.85
N ARG A 868 -41.06 30.03 12.52
CA ARG A 868 -39.94 30.26 11.60
C ARG A 868 -39.81 31.71 11.15
N GLN A 869 -40.70 32.59 11.61
CA GLN A 869 -40.60 34.02 11.30
C GLN A 869 -39.36 34.60 11.99
N PRO A 870 -38.52 35.38 11.27
CA PRO A 870 -37.43 36.10 11.91
C PRO A 870 -38.01 37.06 12.96
N LEU A 871 -37.32 37.13 14.09
CA LEU A 871 -37.71 37.94 15.23
C LEU A 871 -37.22 39.37 15.01
N GLU A 872 -38.09 40.23 14.50
CA GLU A 872 -37.78 41.60 14.10
C GLU A 872 -38.67 42.57 14.88
N LEU A 873 -38.09 43.69 15.32
CA LEU A 873 -38.86 44.76 15.95
C LEU A 873 -39.42 45.66 14.85
N THR A 874 -40.74 45.71 14.74
CA THR A 874 -41.47 46.50 13.75
C THR A 874 -42.36 47.52 14.46
N ILE A 875 -42.70 48.60 13.76
CA ILE A 875 -43.71 49.56 14.21
C ILE A 875 -44.94 49.35 13.35
N LEU A 876 -46.10 49.14 13.97
CA LEU A 876 -47.35 48.96 13.25
C LEU A 876 -48.49 49.76 13.88
N PRO A 877 -49.38 50.35 13.07
CA PRO A 877 -50.59 50.99 13.55
C PRO A 877 -51.57 49.91 14.02
N ARG A 878 -52.05 50.03 15.26
CA ARG A 878 -53.03 49.13 15.87
C ARG A 878 -53.95 49.91 16.80
N ASP A 879 -55.26 49.67 16.66
CA ASP A 879 -56.31 50.29 17.49
C ASP A 879 -56.21 51.83 17.56
N GLY A 880 -55.77 52.46 16.46
CA GLY A 880 -55.63 53.92 16.34
C GLY A 880 -54.37 54.52 16.95
N SER A 881 -53.38 53.72 17.35
CA SER A 881 -52.07 54.15 17.86
C SER A 881 -50.91 53.34 17.25
N LEU A 882 -49.69 53.89 17.22
CA LEU A 882 -48.51 53.12 16.82
C LEU A 882 -48.02 52.22 17.96
N THR A 883 -47.67 50.97 17.62
CA THR A 883 -47.13 49.99 18.57
C THR A 883 -45.83 49.39 18.06
N TYR A 884 -44.86 49.18 18.95
CA TYR A 884 -43.76 48.26 18.73
C TYR A 884 -44.30 46.84 18.76
N HIS A 885 -43.96 46.04 17.75
CA HIS A 885 -44.29 44.64 17.67
C HIS A 885 -43.05 43.83 17.35
N LEU A 886 -42.82 42.79 18.15
CA LEU A 886 -41.78 41.82 17.89
C LEU A 886 -42.37 40.65 17.10
N THR A 887 -42.03 40.56 15.82
CA THR A 887 -42.60 39.58 14.90
C THR A 887 -42.41 38.16 15.41
N GLY A 888 -43.44 37.34 15.22
CA GLY A 888 -43.45 35.97 15.70
C GLY A 888 -43.71 35.78 17.20
N THR A 889 -43.95 36.87 17.94
CA THR A 889 -44.38 36.83 19.35
C THR A 889 -45.75 37.49 19.54
N ARG A 890 -46.29 37.46 20.76
CA ARG A 890 -47.48 38.25 21.14
C ARG A 890 -47.12 39.60 21.75
N PHE A 891 -45.87 40.04 21.63
CA PHE A 891 -45.41 41.29 22.20
C PHE A 891 -45.90 42.47 21.38
N PHE A 892 -46.63 43.37 22.04
CA PHE A 892 -47.03 44.67 21.53
C PHE A 892 -46.84 45.69 22.64
N GLU A 893 -46.18 46.81 22.33
CA GLU A 893 -45.98 47.92 23.26
C GLU A 893 -46.33 49.22 22.56
N LYS A 894 -47.18 50.05 23.18
CA LYS A 894 -47.60 51.32 22.57
C LYS A 894 -46.44 52.31 22.55
N ILE A 895 -46.28 53.01 21.44
CA ILE A 895 -45.28 54.08 21.29
C ILE A 895 -45.87 55.39 21.80
N ASP A 896 -45.43 55.86 22.96
CA ASP A 896 -45.84 57.16 23.50
C ASP A 896 -44.88 58.27 23.01
N SER A 897 -45.21 58.89 21.87
CA SER A 897 -44.46 60.02 21.30
C SER A 897 -45.40 61.08 20.72
N THR A 898 -45.35 62.29 21.28
CA THR A 898 -46.14 63.44 20.82
C THR A 898 -45.76 63.87 19.40
N ALA A 899 -44.50 63.69 19.00
CA ALA A 899 -44.04 64.01 17.65
C ALA A 899 -44.64 63.05 16.60
N LEU A 900 -44.70 61.74 16.89
CA LEU A 900 -45.27 60.76 15.97
C LEU A 900 -46.79 60.89 15.85
N GLU A 901 -47.49 61.21 16.95
CA GLU A 901 -48.94 61.47 16.93
C GLU A 901 -49.32 62.66 16.04
N SER A 902 -48.45 63.67 15.93
CA SER A 902 -48.67 64.80 15.00
C SER A 902 -48.65 64.38 13.52
N GLN A 903 -48.11 63.20 13.20
CA GLN A 903 -47.98 62.65 11.85
C GLN A 903 -49.04 61.58 11.54
N ARG A 904 -50.08 61.45 12.37
CA ARG A 904 -51.16 60.47 12.19
C ARG A 904 -51.76 60.38 10.77
N PRO A 905 -51.95 61.47 10.01
CA PRO A 905 -52.51 61.40 8.66
C PRO A 905 -51.70 60.55 7.67
N VAL A 906 -50.40 60.31 7.93
CA VAL A 906 -49.51 59.55 7.03
C VAL A 906 -49.17 58.15 7.55
N TRP A 907 -49.74 57.70 8.67
CA TRP A 907 -49.40 56.38 9.23
C TRP A 907 -49.84 55.21 8.35
N ASP A 908 -50.97 55.36 7.65
CA ASP A 908 -51.51 54.34 6.76
C ASP A 908 -50.94 54.47 5.32
N GLN A 909 -49.97 55.35 5.12
CA GLN A 909 -49.33 55.59 3.84
C GLN A 909 -48.30 54.51 3.53
N ALA A 910 -48.56 53.69 2.50
CA ALA A 910 -47.66 52.60 2.12
C ALA A 910 -46.39 53.09 1.39
N VAL A 911 -46.47 54.21 0.66
CA VAL A 911 -45.35 54.83 -0.08
C VAL A 911 -45.46 56.35 -0.02
N VAL A 912 -44.33 57.05 0.02
CA VAL A 912 -44.27 58.53 0.15
C VAL A 912 -45.01 59.26 -0.99
N SER A 913 -45.14 58.62 -2.14
CA SER A 913 -45.72 59.20 -3.35
C SER A 913 -47.25 59.12 -3.43
N GLU A 914 -47.93 58.44 -2.51
CA GLU A 914 -49.38 58.24 -2.58
C GLU A 914 -50.08 58.35 -1.23
N ASN A 915 -51.21 59.04 -1.18
CA ASN A 915 -52.15 58.95 -0.06
C ASN A 915 -53.60 59.04 -0.58
N GLN A 916 -54.58 59.19 0.31
CA GLN A 916 -56.00 59.25 -0.10
C GLN A 916 -56.33 60.44 -1.02
N ASP A 917 -55.54 61.51 -0.95
CA ASP A 917 -55.79 62.76 -1.69
C ASP A 917 -54.85 62.96 -2.88
N VAL A 918 -53.71 62.26 -2.93
CA VAL A 918 -52.64 62.46 -3.90
C VAL A 918 -52.27 61.14 -4.55
N TYR A 919 -52.42 61.07 -5.88
CA TYR A 919 -52.01 59.92 -6.68
C TYR A 919 -50.50 59.94 -7.00
N ARG A 920 -49.88 58.77 -7.16
CA ARG A 920 -48.43 58.61 -7.42
C ARG A 920 -47.94 59.45 -8.59
N ALA A 921 -48.67 59.45 -9.70
CA ALA A 921 -48.26 60.19 -10.88
C ALA A 921 -48.34 61.71 -10.69
N GLU A 922 -49.27 62.19 -9.86
CA GLU A 922 -49.37 63.62 -9.51
C GLU A 922 -48.19 64.06 -8.66
N TYR A 923 -47.79 63.23 -7.68
CA TYR A 923 -46.62 63.48 -6.87
C TYR A 923 -45.33 63.47 -7.72
N LEU A 924 -45.19 62.51 -8.64
CA LEU A 924 -44.07 62.44 -9.59
C LEU A 924 -44.02 63.68 -10.49
N ALA A 925 -45.17 64.08 -11.06
CA ALA A 925 -45.28 65.27 -11.89
C ALA A 925 -44.93 66.54 -11.10
N TRP A 926 -45.40 66.66 -9.86
CA TRP A 926 -45.08 67.79 -8.99
C TRP A 926 -43.58 67.85 -8.64
N GLN A 927 -42.95 66.71 -8.34
CA GLN A 927 -41.51 66.65 -8.07
C GLN A 927 -40.70 67.11 -9.28
N ILE A 928 -41.04 66.64 -10.49
CA ILE A 928 -40.36 67.06 -11.72
C ILE A 928 -40.65 68.53 -12.03
N TYR A 929 -41.87 69.01 -11.78
CA TYR A 929 -42.22 70.41 -11.98
C TYR A 929 -41.43 71.35 -11.06
N GLN A 930 -41.20 70.96 -9.80
CA GLN A 930 -40.40 71.72 -8.82
C GLN A 930 -38.93 71.87 -9.24
N THR A 931 -38.34 70.92 -9.97
CA THR A 931 -36.94 71.06 -10.39
C THR A 931 -36.75 72.14 -11.47
N GLY A 932 -37.81 72.47 -12.21
CA GLY A 932 -37.77 73.47 -13.28
C GLY A 932 -37.04 73.00 -14.55
N GLU A 933 -36.50 71.78 -14.57
CA GLU A 933 -35.75 71.21 -15.69
C GLU A 933 -36.59 70.22 -16.51
N ASN A 934 -36.22 70.03 -17.78
CA ASN A 934 -36.89 69.09 -18.67
C ASN A 934 -36.26 67.70 -18.56
N HIS A 935 -36.56 66.99 -17.48
CA HIS A 935 -36.08 65.62 -17.27
C HIS A 935 -36.85 64.59 -18.13
N ASP A 936 -36.13 63.57 -18.58
CA ASP A 936 -36.73 62.34 -19.09
C ASP A 936 -37.41 61.58 -17.93
N ILE A 937 -38.75 61.48 -17.97
CA ILE A 937 -39.58 60.99 -16.86
C ILE A 937 -39.21 59.54 -16.46
N PRO A 938 -39.04 58.58 -17.39
CA PRO A 938 -38.63 57.23 -17.04
C PRO A 938 -37.28 57.16 -16.34
N THR A 939 -36.31 57.98 -16.75
CA THR A 939 -34.99 58.04 -16.10
C THR A 939 -35.08 58.69 -14.71
N PHE A 940 -35.87 59.75 -14.56
CA PHE A 940 -36.10 60.42 -13.27
C PHE A 940 -36.80 59.50 -12.26
N MET A 941 -37.74 58.69 -12.74
CA MET A 941 -38.45 57.66 -11.98
C MET A 941 -37.53 56.49 -11.59
N ALA A 942 -36.64 56.02 -12.48
CA ALA A 942 -35.78 54.86 -12.24
C ALA A 942 -34.82 55.03 -11.06
N GLN A 943 -34.44 56.27 -10.73
CA GLN A 943 -33.60 56.58 -9.58
C GLN A 943 -34.37 56.55 -8.24
N ARG A 944 -35.70 56.41 -8.27
CA ARG A 944 -36.61 56.52 -7.11
C ARG A 944 -37.45 55.27 -6.92
N TYR A 945 -36.80 54.12 -6.80
CA TYR A 945 -37.47 52.84 -6.54
C TYR A 945 -38.28 52.82 -5.23
N GLN A 946 -37.90 53.66 -4.26
CA GLN A 946 -38.53 53.77 -2.94
C GLN A 946 -39.95 54.37 -3.00
N ASP A 947 -40.23 55.15 -4.04
CA ASP A 947 -41.50 55.85 -4.24
C ASP A 947 -42.56 54.95 -4.92
N GLY A 948 -42.26 53.68 -5.19
CA GLY A 948 -43.24 52.69 -5.65
C GLY A 948 -43.83 52.97 -7.04
N TYR A 949 -43.07 53.57 -7.96
CA TYR A 949 -43.57 53.85 -9.30
C TYR A 949 -43.59 52.63 -10.22
N THR A 950 -44.64 52.51 -11.04
CA THR A 950 -44.79 51.47 -12.06
C THR A 950 -44.56 52.08 -13.44
N LYS A 951 -43.52 51.61 -14.12
CA LYS A 951 -43.19 52.03 -15.48
C LYS A 951 -44.30 51.68 -16.46
N GLY A 952 -44.62 52.60 -17.37
CA GLY A 952 -45.74 52.52 -18.32
C GLY A 952 -47.07 53.03 -17.76
N VAL A 953 -47.19 53.23 -16.44
CA VAL A 953 -48.42 53.73 -15.81
C VAL A 953 -48.15 55.11 -15.23
N HIS A 954 -47.31 55.21 -14.20
CA HIS A 954 -47.12 56.48 -13.48
C HIS A 954 -46.25 57.48 -14.25
N ASP A 955 -45.30 57.02 -15.07
CA ASP A 955 -44.51 57.88 -15.96
C ASP A 955 -45.37 58.46 -17.10
N HIS A 956 -46.31 57.68 -17.63
CA HIS A 956 -47.26 58.14 -18.63
C HIS A 956 -48.22 59.19 -18.07
N ASP A 957 -48.89 58.88 -16.96
CA ASP A 957 -49.84 59.80 -16.31
C ASP A 957 -49.13 61.09 -15.85
N ALA A 958 -47.92 60.97 -15.29
CA ALA A 958 -47.13 62.12 -14.86
C ALA A 958 -46.74 63.02 -16.05
N ALA A 959 -46.48 62.44 -17.23
CA ALA A 959 -46.21 63.21 -18.44
C ALA A 959 -47.40 64.08 -18.85
N ILE A 960 -48.62 63.52 -18.80
CA ILE A 960 -49.86 64.24 -19.11
C ILE A 960 -50.07 65.41 -18.15
N ILE A 961 -49.93 65.16 -16.83
CA ILE A 961 -50.11 66.17 -15.79
C ILE A 961 -49.04 67.27 -15.93
N LEU A 962 -47.78 66.88 -16.08
CA LEU A 962 -46.65 67.81 -16.19
C LEU A 962 -46.74 68.69 -17.44
N GLN A 963 -47.21 68.15 -18.56
CA GLN A 963 -47.44 68.92 -19.78
C GLN A 963 -48.46 70.05 -19.53
N ALA A 964 -49.62 69.73 -18.96
CA ALA A 964 -50.66 70.72 -18.66
C ALA A 964 -50.15 71.78 -17.66
N LEU A 965 -49.41 71.36 -16.62
CA LEU A 965 -48.81 72.28 -15.64
C LEU A 965 -47.80 73.25 -16.27
N ARG A 966 -46.95 72.77 -17.18
CA ARG A 966 -45.96 73.60 -17.88
C ARG A 966 -46.59 74.56 -18.88
N GLU A 967 -47.61 74.12 -19.60
CA GLU A 967 -48.40 74.98 -20.48
C GLU A 967 -49.03 76.12 -19.67
N MET A 968 -49.71 75.80 -18.56
CA MET A 968 -50.26 76.81 -17.65
C MET A 968 -49.17 77.74 -17.07
N HIS A 969 -48.05 77.19 -16.62
CA HIS A 969 -46.93 77.99 -16.07
C HIS A 969 -46.39 79.00 -17.09
N THR A 970 -46.30 78.58 -18.36
CA THR A 970 -45.82 79.42 -19.45
C THR A 970 -46.86 80.48 -19.82
N SER A 971 -48.13 80.09 -19.96
CA SER A 971 -49.24 81.00 -20.29
C SER A 971 -49.49 82.06 -19.22
N LEU A 972 -49.26 81.74 -17.94
CA LEU A 972 -49.41 82.70 -16.85
C LEU A 972 -48.36 83.83 -16.93
N GLY A 973 -47.19 83.61 -17.52
CA GLY A 973 -46.13 84.62 -17.60
C GLY A 973 -45.83 85.23 -16.22
N HIS A 974 -45.88 86.57 -16.11
CA HIS A 974 -45.68 87.23 -14.81
C HIS A 974 -46.81 86.97 -13.80
N LEU A 975 -48.02 86.57 -14.23
CA LEU A 975 -49.17 86.30 -13.34
C LEU A 975 -48.92 85.13 -12.38
N ARG A 976 -47.92 84.29 -12.65
CA ARG A 976 -47.48 83.23 -11.73
C ARG A 976 -46.94 83.78 -10.40
N HIS A 977 -46.51 85.04 -10.38
CA HIS A 977 -46.02 85.71 -9.17
C HIS A 977 -47.17 86.42 -8.45
N SER A 978 -47.10 86.42 -7.11
CA SER A 978 -48.12 87.06 -6.28
C SER A 978 -48.30 88.54 -6.66
N PRO A 979 -49.50 89.12 -6.50
CA PRO A 979 -49.73 90.53 -6.79
C PRO A 979 -48.75 91.46 -6.06
N ALA A 980 -48.39 91.12 -4.81
CA ALA A 980 -47.40 91.85 -4.03
C ALA A 980 -46.00 91.78 -4.67
N ALA A 981 -45.54 90.59 -5.06
CA ALA A 981 -44.23 90.42 -5.72
C ALA A 981 -44.16 91.16 -7.05
N ARG A 982 -45.23 91.11 -7.85
CA ARG A 982 -45.33 91.91 -9.09
C ARG A 982 -45.35 93.41 -8.83
N GLY A 983 -46.06 93.85 -7.80
CA GLY A 983 -46.09 95.25 -7.38
C GLY A 983 -44.71 95.74 -6.94
N TYR A 984 -43.99 94.96 -6.13
CA TYR A 984 -42.61 95.27 -5.73
C TYR A 984 -41.64 95.27 -6.92
N ALA A 985 -41.77 94.30 -7.84
CA ALA A 985 -40.96 94.27 -9.05
C ALA A 985 -41.22 95.48 -9.97
N LEU A 986 -42.44 96.00 -10.03
CA LEU A 986 -42.76 97.26 -10.74
C LEU A 986 -42.25 98.52 -10.02
N LEU A 987 -42.27 98.53 -8.68
CA LEU A 987 -41.82 99.67 -7.86
C LEU A 987 -40.30 99.80 -7.78
N PHE A 988 -39.57 98.67 -7.79
CA PHE A 988 -38.12 98.63 -7.56
C PHE A 988 -37.32 98.02 -8.73
N GLY A 989 -37.98 97.42 -9.72
CA GLY A 989 -37.33 96.94 -10.95
C GLY A 989 -37.25 98.07 -11.98
N THR A 990 -36.08 98.70 -12.09
CA THR A 990 -35.77 99.58 -13.23
C THR A 990 -35.73 98.77 -14.54
N PRO A 991 -36.25 99.30 -15.66
CA PRO A 991 -36.12 98.66 -16.95
C PRO A 991 -34.65 98.70 -17.39
N GLY A 992 -34.06 97.52 -17.57
CA GLY A 992 -32.83 97.31 -18.33
C GLY A 992 -33.12 96.30 -19.43
#